data_AF-A0A9W8S193-F1
#
_entry.id   AF-A0A9W8S193-F1
#
_cell.length_a   1.000
_cell.length_b   1.000
_cell.length_c   1.000
_cell.angle_alpha   90.00
_cell.angle_beta   90.00
_cell.angle_gamma   90.00
#
_symmetry.space_group_name_H-M   'P 1'
#
loop_
_entity.id
_entity.type
_entity.pdbx_description
1 polymer ?
#
loop_
_entity_poly.entity_id
_entity_poly.type
_entity_poly.pdbx_seq_one_letter_code
_entity_poly.pdbx_strand_id
1 'polypeptide(L)'
;MTLSNNTSSANGVRPPPTRDAGGYGHYPLHDRSRRPLEVIVVGAGPSGIAALIELKKLPHVTIKCFEKNTDVGGTWFETRYPGAACDVASHAYQYSFDYKTDWSRHFAPAEEIGEYFISVAKKHELHKIITFNSRVIGAEWIETEGMWQIQVAHDTPTDSHAEVVVEELRAHVFINAGGILNDWKWPDIEGLHTFKGRLLHTAAWDPSIDLKGASVGVIGSGASSIQVVPSIQPACQKLDVYVRSPTYILPTVGFGIESSNFNEPYTVADIDRFNDDPEYYKSFRKQIEQQMNENFVASIKDSPEQEKGREWASKMMKSAIISPELREKLIPKWELGCRRLTPSLPYLKAIQEPNVNVIRTGIRRITEAGIETKDGEIHQTDVLICATGFNTSFSSRFNIIGRQGLSLRSMWKARGPEAYLGLAIAGLPNYFSKTRQTTDPEKHTEHSKLYSVQIVPSRTVPSSHALSGAITKIQTDQIRSMDVKQPLQDAFNDYVQEVHKDLVWTGSCNSWYKDRQSGRVVAVWPGSSIHFMEMIANPRWEDFNIDYINANPFMFMGNGISQHEAKAEDLTFYLDNMVPDETTTVASSSDQLAMAPQTPESKFYGGVAVITGAGGGLGSGLARRIASFGMIVIVADIALERAEEVASSIRSVNGQAEARAVDVSRPDELDALAKYVYTHYGDVQLLINNAAIETLGPCWAISAERWETTLNVNIHGVIHGVRAFLPRMMASGKESWIVNISSAGAFTTIPGQSAYVVTKHAVQAFTESLYVELKSQKNPIHVSSVIPGLLNTGIFDRVDRAQQANDPSWESHRQSMAELARNHGMDVNEASRIIVEQVVEGRFWISTHPALTREVLQQRIQYYDSQGEPNFPPVHQ
;
A
#
# COMPACT_ATOMS: atom_id res chain seq x y z
N MET A 1 -49.84 -13.88 9.27
CA MET A 1 -49.48 -14.16 7.86
C MET A 1 -48.47 -15.28 7.84
N THR A 2 -48.79 -16.42 7.25
CA THR A 2 -47.85 -17.53 7.03
C THR A 2 -47.19 -17.32 5.67
N LEU A 3 -45.88 -17.04 5.66
CA LEU A 3 -45.10 -17.06 4.43
C LEU A 3 -44.98 -18.51 3.97
N SER A 4 -45.25 -18.79 2.70
CA SER A 4 -45.16 -20.15 2.16
C SER A 4 -43.71 -20.63 2.21
N ASN A 5 -43.47 -21.76 2.89
CA ASN A 5 -42.17 -22.45 2.93
C ASN A 5 -41.81 -22.99 1.54
N ASN A 6 -41.26 -22.14 0.68
CA ASN A 6 -40.59 -22.57 -0.54
C ASN A 6 -39.10 -22.58 -0.25
N THR A 7 -38.56 -23.78 -0.01
CA THR A 7 -37.17 -24.07 0.39
C THR A 7 -36.22 -24.20 -0.80
N SER A 8 -36.51 -23.58 -1.95
CA SER A 8 -35.53 -23.46 -3.04
C SER A 8 -34.79 -22.14 -2.88
N SER A 9 -33.46 -22.17 -2.89
CA SER A 9 -32.55 -21.03 -3.10
C SER A 9 -33.25 -19.86 -3.80
N ALA A 10 -33.34 -18.71 -3.14
CA ALA A 10 -34.06 -17.54 -3.64
C ALA A 10 -33.47 -17.07 -4.98
N ASN A 11 -34.04 -17.55 -6.08
CA ASN A 11 -33.80 -17.02 -7.41
C ASN A 11 -34.93 -16.03 -7.69
N GLY A 12 -34.59 -14.75 -7.89
CA GLY A 12 -35.56 -13.70 -8.18
C GLY A 12 -36.40 -14.02 -9.42
N VAL A 13 -37.66 -13.57 -9.46
CA VAL A 13 -38.46 -13.64 -10.69
C VAL A 13 -38.12 -12.43 -11.54
N ARG A 14 -37.73 -12.66 -12.80
CA ARG A 14 -37.43 -11.56 -13.73
C ARG A 14 -38.70 -10.69 -13.92
N PRO A 15 -38.64 -9.38 -13.66
CA PRO A 15 -39.79 -8.51 -13.85
C PRO A 15 -40.22 -8.50 -15.33
N PRO A 16 -41.53 -8.33 -15.61
CA PRO A 16 -42.01 -8.19 -16.97
C PRO A 16 -41.39 -6.95 -17.63
N PRO A 17 -41.17 -6.96 -18.96
CA PRO A 17 -40.59 -5.82 -19.66
C PRO A 17 -41.46 -4.58 -19.46
N THR A 18 -40.81 -3.47 -19.11
CA THR A 18 -41.43 -2.15 -18.99
C THR A 18 -41.95 -1.69 -20.35
N ARG A 19 -43.11 -1.02 -20.38
CA ARG A 19 -43.60 -0.36 -21.60
C ARG A 19 -42.64 0.77 -21.99
N ASP A 20 -42.49 1.01 -23.29
CA ASP A 20 -41.55 1.98 -23.85
C ASP A 20 -41.72 3.37 -23.24
N ALA A 21 -40.86 3.68 -22.27
CA ALA A 21 -40.88 4.91 -21.51
C ALA A 21 -40.12 5.98 -22.30
N GLY A 22 -40.69 6.42 -23.43
CA GLY A 22 -40.38 7.70 -24.08
C GLY A 22 -38.91 8.08 -24.20
N GLY A 23 -38.02 7.13 -24.46
CA GLY A 23 -36.59 7.38 -24.69
C GLY A 23 -35.61 6.96 -23.58
N TYR A 24 -36.05 6.48 -22.41
CA TYR A 24 -35.15 6.09 -21.30
C TYR A 24 -34.51 4.69 -21.43
N GLY A 25 -34.82 3.97 -22.50
CA GLY A 25 -34.27 2.64 -22.79
C GLY A 25 -35.03 1.49 -22.12
N HIS A 26 -34.84 0.28 -22.65
CA HIS A 26 -35.50 -0.97 -22.19
C HIS A 26 -34.55 -1.92 -21.45
N TYR A 27 -33.42 -1.40 -20.98
CA TYR A 27 -32.33 -2.17 -20.40
C TYR A 27 -32.19 -1.85 -18.90
N PRO A 28 -31.61 -2.77 -18.11
CA PRO A 28 -31.42 -2.56 -16.68
C PRO A 28 -30.32 -1.52 -16.38
N LEU A 29 -30.31 -1.05 -15.13
CA LEU A 29 -29.30 -0.15 -14.56
C LEU A 29 -27.88 -0.63 -14.86
N HIS A 30 -27.00 0.26 -15.31
CA HIS A 30 -25.58 -0.04 -15.60
C HIS A 30 -25.35 -1.17 -16.63
N ASP A 31 -26.28 -1.40 -17.55
CA ASP A 31 -26.06 -2.35 -18.65
C ASP A 31 -24.91 -1.88 -19.56
N ARG A 32 -23.73 -2.47 -19.36
CA ARG A 32 -22.49 -2.13 -20.07
C ARG A 32 -22.54 -2.44 -21.57
N SER A 33 -23.45 -3.32 -22.01
CA SER A 33 -23.64 -3.61 -23.44
C SER A 33 -24.20 -2.42 -24.22
N ARG A 34 -24.77 -1.43 -23.52
CA ARG A 34 -25.32 -0.19 -24.12
C ARG A 34 -24.24 0.79 -24.55
N ARG A 35 -23.03 0.65 -24.00
CA ARG A 35 -21.87 1.45 -24.38
C ARG A 35 -20.64 0.55 -24.50
N PRO A 36 -20.53 -0.27 -25.55
CA PRO A 36 -19.29 -0.96 -25.83
C PRO A 36 -18.17 0.07 -26.05
N LEU A 37 -16.97 -0.19 -25.52
CA LEU A 37 -15.85 0.74 -25.62
C LEU A 37 -14.68 0.13 -26.40
N GLU A 38 -14.24 0.83 -27.42
CA GLU A 38 -12.93 0.67 -28.04
C GLU A 38 -11.84 1.37 -27.21
N VAL A 39 -10.82 0.62 -26.78
CA VAL A 39 -9.68 1.12 -26.01
C VAL A 39 -8.38 0.78 -26.73
N ILE A 40 -7.55 1.79 -26.98
CA ILE A 40 -6.22 1.59 -27.56
C ILE A 40 -5.15 1.85 -26.51
N VAL A 41 -4.21 0.89 -26.38
CA VAL A 41 -3.04 0.96 -25.49
C VAL A 41 -1.77 1.03 -26.34
N VAL A 42 -0.89 1.99 -26.10
CA VAL A 42 0.43 2.04 -26.74
C VAL A 42 1.53 1.57 -25.79
N GLY A 43 2.31 0.57 -26.23
CA GLY A 43 3.43 -0.02 -25.51
C GLY A 43 3.05 -1.25 -24.69
N ALA A 44 3.86 -2.30 -24.81
CA ALA A 44 3.75 -3.59 -24.14
C ALA A 44 4.97 -3.89 -23.24
N GLY A 45 5.52 -2.85 -22.60
CA GLY A 45 6.44 -3.00 -21.46
C GLY A 45 5.70 -3.37 -20.17
N PRO A 46 6.39 -3.37 -19.00
CA PRO A 46 5.77 -3.74 -17.72
C PRO A 46 4.48 -2.96 -17.39
N SER A 47 4.43 -1.67 -17.72
CA SER A 47 3.23 -0.84 -17.56
C SER A 47 2.07 -1.27 -18.46
N GLY A 48 2.37 -1.62 -19.72
CA GLY A 48 1.39 -2.03 -20.72
C GLY A 48 0.81 -3.41 -20.41
N ILE A 49 1.66 -4.37 -20.07
CA ILE A 49 1.26 -5.72 -19.64
C ILE A 49 0.30 -5.64 -18.45
N ALA A 50 0.64 -4.86 -17.42
CA ALA A 50 -0.23 -4.67 -16.26
C ALA A 50 -1.56 -3.99 -16.61
N ALA A 51 -1.57 -3.04 -17.54
CA ALA A 51 -2.81 -2.40 -17.99
C ALA A 51 -3.69 -3.40 -18.73
N LEU A 52 -3.14 -4.13 -19.70
CA LEU A 52 -3.88 -5.10 -20.50
C LEU A 52 -4.52 -6.22 -19.66
N ILE A 53 -3.81 -6.72 -18.64
CA ILE A 53 -4.34 -7.75 -17.72
C ILE A 53 -5.58 -7.24 -16.97
N GLU A 54 -5.57 -6.00 -16.49
CA GLU A 54 -6.73 -5.40 -15.82
C GLU A 54 -7.87 -5.11 -16.81
N LEU A 55 -7.56 -4.57 -17.99
CA LEU A 55 -8.55 -4.19 -18.99
C LEU A 55 -9.30 -5.41 -19.56
N LYS A 56 -8.62 -6.55 -19.75
CA LYS A 56 -9.24 -7.80 -20.23
C LYS A 56 -10.38 -8.31 -19.34
N LYS A 57 -10.45 -7.86 -18.09
CA LYS A 57 -11.52 -8.22 -17.15
C LYS A 57 -12.81 -7.43 -17.41
N LEU A 58 -12.76 -6.37 -18.22
CA LEU A 58 -13.91 -5.50 -18.49
C LEU A 58 -14.79 -6.08 -19.61
N PRO A 59 -16.09 -6.33 -19.36
CA PRO A 59 -17.00 -6.81 -20.38
C PRO A 59 -17.35 -5.71 -21.39
N HIS A 60 -17.59 -6.08 -22.64
CA HIS A 60 -17.95 -5.16 -23.73
C HIS A 60 -16.90 -4.06 -23.97
N VAL A 61 -15.63 -4.36 -23.70
CA VAL A 61 -14.51 -3.48 -24.02
C VAL A 61 -13.62 -4.20 -25.03
N THR A 62 -13.49 -3.63 -26.23
CA THR A 62 -12.54 -4.09 -27.24
C THR A 62 -11.20 -3.42 -26.97
N ILE A 63 -10.13 -4.20 -26.89
CA ILE A 63 -8.79 -3.70 -26.57
C ILE A 63 -7.86 -4.01 -27.73
N LYS A 64 -7.15 -2.99 -28.22
CA LYS A 64 -6.01 -3.14 -29.12
C LYS A 64 -4.77 -2.57 -28.48
N CYS A 65 -3.65 -3.28 -28.58
CA CYS A 65 -2.36 -2.78 -28.14
C CYS A 65 -1.36 -2.76 -29.28
N PHE A 66 -0.54 -1.70 -29.36
CA PHE A 66 0.52 -1.56 -30.36
C PHE A 66 1.88 -1.45 -29.70
N GLU A 67 2.82 -2.31 -30.11
CA GLU A 67 4.19 -2.38 -29.63
C GLU A 67 5.16 -2.25 -30.80
N LYS A 68 6.17 -1.39 -30.65
CA LYS A 68 7.17 -1.14 -31.71
C LYS A 68 8.12 -2.33 -31.88
N ASN A 69 8.36 -3.06 -30.81
CA ASN A 69 9.27 -4.20 -30.79
C ASN A 69 8.59 -5.47 -31.35
N THR A 70 9.39 -6.51 -31.59
CA THR A 70 8.91 -7.81 -32.08
C THR A 70 8.30 -8.69 -30.98
N ASP A 71 8.50 -8.34 -29.71
CA ASP A 71 7.89 -8.99 -28.55
C ASP A 71 7.68 -7.96 -27.42
N VAL A 72 7.06 -8.40 -26.33
CA VAL A 72 6.82 -7.61 -25.12
C VAL A 72 8.11 -7.39 -24.31
N GLY A 73 8.04 -6.50 -23.31
CA GLY A 73 9.09 -6.31 -22.32
C GLY A 73 9.68 -4.89 -22.27
N GLY A 74 9.45 -4.07 -23.29
CA GLY A 74 9.83 -2.66 -23.32
C GLY A 74 11.34 -2.46 -23.11
N THR A 75 11.74 -1.70 -22.09
CA THR A 75 13.17 -1.49 -21.75
C THR A 75 13.92 -2.82 -21.53
N TRP A 76 13.27 -3.84 -20.97
CA TRP A 76 13.86 -5.18 -20.78
C TRP A 76 13.87 -6.03 -22.04
N PHE A 77 13.23 -5.58 -23.12
CA PHE A 77 13.40 -6.13 -24.46
C PHE A 77 14.58 -5.45 -25.20
N GLU A 78 14.71 -4.13 -25.06
CA GLU A 78 15.69 -3.34 -25.82
C GLU A 78 17.10 -3.32 -25.19
N THR A 79 17.19 -3.36 -23.86
CA THR A 79 18.46 -3.17 -23.16
C THR A 79 19.28 -4.46 -23.12
N ARG A 80 20.36 -4.52 -23.91
CA ARG A 80 21.16 -5.75 -24.12
C ARG A 80 22.67 -5.57 -23.90
N TYR A 81 23.11 -4.45 -23.33
CA TYR A 81 24.54 -4.28 -23.05
C TYR A 81 25.01 -5.23 -21.93
N PRO A 82 26.30 -5.66 -21.93
CA PRO A 82 26.86 -6.55 -20.92
C PRO A 82 26.69 -6.01 -19.50
N GLY A 83 26.20 -6.85 -18.58
CA GLY A 83 25.99 -6.49 -17.18
C GLY A 83 24.69 -5.72 -16.92
N ALA A 84 23.83 -5.51 -17.93
CA ALA A 84 22.50 -4.94 -17.71
C ALA A 84 21.71 -5.78 -16.69
N ALA A 85 21.27 -5.14 -15.61
CA ALA A 85 20.56 -5.78 -14.51
C ALA A 85 19.62 -4.78 -13.81
N CYS A 86 18.68 -5.30 -13.01
CA CYS A 86 17.89 -4.47 -12.11
C CYS A 86 18.74 -3.92 -10.95
N ASP A 87 18.31 -2.80 -10.37
CA ASP A 87 18.89 -2.20 -9.16
C ASP A 87 17.92 -2.25 -7.96
N VAL A 88 16.78 -2.92 -8.14
CA VAL A 88 15.78 -3.29 -7.15
C VAL A 88 15.84 -4.80 -6.98
N ALA A 89 15.67 -5.29 -5.75
CA ALA A 89 15.58 -6.72 -5.49
C ALA A 89 14.58 -7.40 -6.45
N SER A 90 14.98 -8.44 -7.19
CA SER A 90 14.15 -9.11 -8.21
C SER A 90 12.84 -9.61 -7.64
N HIS A 91 12.88 -10.10 -6.39
CA HIS A 91 11.68 -10.55 -5.67
C HIS A 91 10.70 -9.40 -5.34
N ALA A 92 11.11 -8.13 -5.36
CA ALA A 92 10.23 -6.96 -5.35
C ALA A 92 9.94 -6.42 -6.76
N TYR A 93 10.88 -6.58 -7.69
CA TYR A 93 10.77 -6.18 -9.09
C TYR A 93 10.00 -7.19 -9.96
N GLN A 94 8.79 -7.52 -9.53
CA GLN A 94 7.85 -8.42 -10.22
C GLN A 94 6.42 -7.99 -9.90
N TYR A 95 5.41 -8.57 -10.57
CA TYR A 95 4.02 -8.26 -10.25
C TYR A 95 3.60 -8.80 -8.87
N SER A 96 2.63 -8.11 -8.25
CA SER A 96 2.03 -8.54 -6.98
C SER A 96 1.02 -9.68 -7.16
N PHE A 97 0.61 -10.00 -8.38
CA PHE A 97 -0.32 -11.10 -8.69
C PHE A 97 0.35 -12.30 -9.37
N ASP A 98 1.62 -12.18 -9.78
CA ASP A 98 2.35 -13.23 -10.49
C ASP A 98 3.77 -13.35 -9.95
N TYR A 99 4.01 -14.41 -9.18
CA TYR A 99 5.24 -14.61 -8.43
C TYR A 99 6.18 -15.53 -9.19
N LYS A 100 7.38 -15.05 -9.47
CA LYS A 100 8.56 -15.86 -9.83
C LYS A 100 9.38 -16.09 -8.57
N THR A 101 9.51 -17.35 -8.16
CA THR A 101 10.20 -17.79 -6.93
C THR A 101 11.65 -18.18 -7.18
N ASP A 102 11.98 -18.50 -8.43
CA ASP A 102 13.27 -19.02 -8.89
C ASP A 102 14.12 -17.95 -9.58
N TRP A 103 14.17 -16.74 -9.03
CA TRP A 103 15.12 -15.72 -9.52
C TRP A 103 16.55 -16.20 -9.32
N SER A 104 17.43 -15.99 -10.29
CA SER A 104 18.82 -16.46 -10.19
C SER A 104 19.62 -15.74 -9.11
N ARG A 105 19.33 -14.45 -8.89
CA ARG A 105 20.08 -13.53 -8.03
C ARG A 105 19.18 -12.42 -7.46
N HIS A 106 19.69 -11.75 -6.43
CA HIS A 106 18.99 -10.63 -5.80
C HIS A 106 18.72 -9.47 -6.77
N PHE A 107 19.66 -9.18 -7.67
CA PHE A 107 19.53 -8.24 -8.79
C PHE A 107 19.71 -9.02 -10.10
N ALA A 108 18.59 -9.48 -10.65
CA ALA A 108 18.57 -10.35 -11.82
C ALA A 108 19.08 -9.63 -13.09
N PRO A 109 19.76 -10.34 -14.00
CA PRO A 109 20.13 -9.83 -15.31
C PRO A 109 18.90 -9.40 -16.13
N ALA A 110 19.11 -8.46 -17.06
CA ALA A 110 18.05 -7.93 -17.91
C ALA A 110 17.33 -9.00 -18.75
N GLU A 111 18.04 -10.04 -19.18
CA GLU A 111 17.50 -11.17 -19.95
C GLU A 111 16.47 -11.95 -19.14
N GLU A 112 16.81 -12.35 -17.91
CA GLU A 112 15.92 -13.08 -17.01
C GLU A 112 14.64 -12.27 -16.67
N ILE A 113 14.78 -10.96 -16.49
CA ILE A 113 13.63 -10.06 -16.27
C ILE A 113 12.76 -9.95 -17.52
N GLY A 114 13.38 -9.88 -18.70
CA GLY A 114 12.68 -9.91 -19.99
C GLY A 114 11.88 -11.19 -20.16
N GLU A 115 12.48 -12.34 -19.86
CA GLU A 115 11.83 -13.65 -19.89
C GLU A 115 10.63 -13.73 -18.94
N TYR A 116 10.74 -13.16 -17.73
CA TYR A 116 9.62 -13.06 -16.81
C TYR A 116 8.43 -12.27 -17.41
N PHE A 117 8.67 -11.10 -18.00
CA PHE A 117 7.56 -10.34 -18.60
C PHE A 117 6.95 -11.03 -19.83
N ILE A 118 7.78 -11.69 -20.64
CA ILE A 118 7.32 -12.52 -21.77
C ILE A 118 6.46 -13.69 -21.25
N SER A 119 6.87 -14.36 -20.18
CA SER A 119 6.12 -15.49 -19.60
C SER A 119 4.77 -15.05 -19.03
N VAL A 120 4.72 -13.91 -18.33
CA VAL A 120 3.47 -13.31 -17.84
C VAL A 120 2.55 -12.96 -19.00
N ALA A 121 3.06 -12.31 -20.06
CA ALA A 121 2.25 -11.96 -21.23
C ALA A 121 1.67 -13.20 -21.93
N LYS A 122 2.44 -14.30 -22.03
CA LYS A 122 1.97 -15.59 -22.56
C LYS A 122 0.90 -16.22 -21.67
N LYS A 123 1.14 -16.27 -20.35
CA LYS A 123 0.20 -16.81 -19.35
C LYS A 123 -1.17 -16.13 -19.41
N HIS A 124 -1.18 -14.83 -19.66
CA HIS A 124 -2.40 -14.03 -19.80
C HIS A 124 -2.88 -13.85 -21.24
N GLU A 125 -2.31 -14.58 -22.21
CA GLU A 125 -2.66 -14.56 -23.63
C GLU A 125 -2.68 -13.14 -24.24
N LEU A 126 -1.73 -12.30 -23.86
CA LEU A 126 -1.66 -10.90 -24.33
C LEU A 126 -1.14 -10.78 -25.77
N HIS A 127 -0.34 -11.73 -26.25
CA HIS A 127 0.13 -11.76 -27.63
C HIS A 127 -1.00 -11.78 -28.68
N LYS A 128 -2.22 -12.20 -28.30
CA LYS A 128 -3.39 -12.20 -29.18
C LYS A 128 -4.03 -10.81 -29.35
N ILE A 129 -3.76 -9.88 -28.44
CA ILE A 129 -4.32 -8.52 -28.45
C ILE A 129 -3.28 -7.45 -28.81
N ILE A 130 -2.00 -7.82 -28.78
CA ILE A 130 -0.88 -6.94 -29.11
C ILE A 130 -0.53 -7.13 -30.58
N THR A 131 -0.44 -6.01 -31.30
CA THR A 131 0.11 -5.95 -32.65
C THR A 131 1.56 -5.44 -32.53
N PHE A 132 2.51 -6.32 -32.83
CA PHE A 132 3.94 -6.04 -32.79
C PHE A 132 4.42 -5.32 -34.06
N ASN A 133 5.67 -4.84 -34.05
CA ASN A 133 6.24 -4.06 -35.15
C ASN A 133 5.33 -2.90 -35.58
N SER A 134 4.66 -2.26 -34.62
CA SER A 134 3.62 -1.28 -34.88
C SER A 134 3.81 -0.06 -33.97
N ARG A 135 4.08 1.09 -34.59
CA ARG A 135 4.36 2.35 -33.90
C ARG A 135 3.17 3.29 -34.01
N VAL A 136 2.66 3.77 -32.87
CA VAL A 136 1.72 4.90 -32.89
C VAL A 136 2.50 6.17 -33.26
N ILE A 137 2.05 6.86 -34.30
CA ILE A 137 2.69 8.06 -34.88
C ILE A 137 1.85 9.33 -34.74
N GLY A 138 0.59 9.21 -34.35
CA GLY A 138 -0.31 10.33 -34.12
C GLY A 138 -1.55 9.93 -33.34
N ALA A 139 -2.08 10.85 -32.52
CA ALA A 139 -3.36 10.72 -31.85
C ALA A 139 -4.04 12.09 -31.78
N GLU A 140 -5.31 12.18 -32.19
CA GLU A 140 -6.10 13.42 -32.18
C GLU A 140 -7.48 13.18 -31.58
N TRP A 141 -7.89 14.05 -30.66
CA TRP A 141 -9.22 14.03 -30.07
C TRP A 141 -10.25 14.64 -31.03
N ILE A 142 -11.26 13.85 -31.41
CA ILE A 142 -12.36 14.25 -32.27
C ILE A 142 -13.56 14.62 -31.39
N GLU A 143 -13.70 15.93 -31.16
CA GLU A 143 -14.70 16.51 -30.25
C GLU A 143 -16.14 16.08 -30.56
N THR A 144 -16.50 16.04 -31.85
CA THR A 144 -17.86 15.67 -32.30
C THR A 144 -18.20 14.21 -32.05
N GLU A 145 -17.20 13.33 -32.04
CA GLU A 145 -17.37 11.88 -31.84
C GLU A 145 -17.16 11.47 -30.37
N GLY A 146 -16.43 12.27 -29.61
CA GLY A 146 -15.99 11.88 -28.26
C GLY A 146 -14.99 10.72 -28.30
N MET A 147 -14.11 10.70 -29.30
CA MET A 147 -13.15 9.62 -29.54
C MET A 147 -11.79 10.16 -29.98
N TRP A 148 -10.75 9.35 -29.77
CA TRP A 148 -9.42 9.54 -30.33
C TRP A 148 -9.34 8.90 -31.72
N GLN A 149 -8.86 9.66 -32.71
CA GLN A 149 -8.29 9.16 -33.96
C GLN A 149 -6.81 8.82 -33.71
N ILE A 150 -6.40 7.58 -33.97
CA ILE A 150 -5.03 7.11 -33.70
C ILE A 150 -4.43 6.56 -35.00
N GLN A 151 -3.22 7.02 -35.31
CA GLN A 151 -2.47 6.62 -36.49
C GLN A 151 -1.36 5.64 -36.09
N VAL A 152 -1.36 4.45 -36.71
CA VAL A 152 -0.41 3.38 -36.43
C VAL A 152 0.37 3.06 -37.69
N ALA A 153 1.69 3.22 -37.63
CA ALA A 153 2.61 2.78 -38.66
C ALA A 153 3.01 1.32 -38.40
N HIS A 154 2.80 0.43 -39.37
CA HIS A 154 3.30 -0.94 -39.32
C HIS A 154 4.68 -1.03 -39.97
N ASP A 155 5.69 -1.39 -39.21
CA ASP A 155 7.03 -1.62 -39.70
C ASP A 155 7.08 -3.02 -40.34
N THR A 156 7.17 -3.09 -41.67
CA THR A 156 7.38 -4.36 -42.38
C THR A 156 8.83 -4.82 -42.24
N PRO A 157 9.09 -6.05 -41.77
CA PRO A 157 10.44 -6.56 -41.66
C PRO A 157 10.97 -6.99 -43.03
N THR A 158 11.49 -6.04 -43.84
CA THR A 158 12.52 -6.27 -44.90
C THR A 158 12.89 -4.97 -45.65
N ASP A 159 14.20 -4.77 -45.85
CA ASP A 159 14.92 -3.86 -46.77
C ASP A 159 14.31 -2.49 -47.13
N SER A 160 14.88 -1.45 -46.50
CA SER A 160 15.13 -0.04 -46.89
C SER A 160 14.21 0.77 -47.82
N HIS A 161 13.09 0.25 -48.35
CA HIS A 161 12.18 0.97 -49.24
C HIS A 161 10.69 0.57 -49.13
N ALA A 162 10.30 -0.25 -48.15
CA ALA A 162 8.88 -0.59 -47.96
C ALA A 162 8.06 0.63 -47.51
N GLU A 163 6.96 0.92 -48.22
CA GLU A 163 6.00 1.96 -47.83
C GLU A 163 5.45 1.66 -46.43
N VAL A 164 5.58 2.63 -45.51
CA VAL A 164 4.98 2.53 -44.18
C VAL A 164 3.47 2.54 -44.34
N VAL A 165 2.82 1.40 -44.12
CA VAL A 165 1.36 1.33 -44.09
C VAL A 165 0.89 1.97 -42.79
N VAL A 166 0.11 3.05 -42.92
CA VAL A 166 -0.50 3.75 -41.79
C VAL A 166 -1.96 3.32 -41.68
N GLU A 167 -2.31 2.65 -40.58
CA GLU A 167 -3.68 2.35 -40.19
C GLU A 167 -4.24 3.52 -39.35
N GLU A 168 -5.47 3.96 -39.65
CA GLU A 168 -6.20 4.90 -38.82
C GLU A 168 -7.29 4.18 -38.02
N LEU A 169 -7.31 4.42 -36.72
CA LEU A 169 -8.22 3.77 -35.77
C LEU A 169 -9.01 4.79 -34.96
N ARG A 170 -10.14 4.35 -34.42
CA ARG A 170 -10.97 5.11 -33.47
C ARG A 170 -10.98 4.42 -32.12
N ALA A 171 -10.84 5.19 -31.04
CA ALA A 171 -10.95 4.69 -29.68
C ALA A 171 -11.68 5.67 -28.78
N HIS A 172 -12.53 5.17 -27.89
CA HIS A 172 -13.16 5.99 -26.86
C HIS A 172 -12.14 6.43 -25.81
N VAL A 173 -11.17 5.56 -25.51
CA VAL A 173 -10.14 5.76 -24.49
C VAL A 173 -8.77 5.45 -25.08
N PHE A 174 -7.80 6.32 -24.85
CA PHE A 174 -6.43 6.15 -25.29
C PHE A 174 -5.49 6.08 -24.09
N ILE A 175 -4.79 4.96 -23.94
CA ILE A 175 -3.85 4.70 -22.83
C ILE A 175 -2.43 4.68 -23.35
N ASN A 176 -1.59 5.53 -22.77
CA ASN A 176 -0.18 5.61 -23.08
C ASN A 176 0.69 4.88 -22.04
N ALA A 177 1.32 3.77 -22.45
CA ALA A 177 2.17 2.92 -21.62
C ALA A 177 3.57 2.66 -22.21
N GLY A 178 4.05 3.48 -23.15
CA GLY A 178 5.31 3.19 -23.87
C GLY A 178 6.61 3.53 -23.15
N GLY A 179 6.57 3.79 -21.84
CA GLY A 179 7.76 3.94 -20.99
C GLY A 179 8.54 5.24 -21.16
N ILE A 180 9.43 5.52 -20.19
CA ILE A 180 10.28 6.72 -20.13
C ILE A 180 11.74 6.50 -20.57
N LEU A 181 12.26 5.27 -20.48
CA LEU A 181 13.69 4.97 -20.59
C LEU A 181 13.96 3.92 -21.67
N ASN A 182 13.51 4.20 -22.89
CA ASN A 182 13.78 3.40 -24.08
C ASN A 182 13.86 4.28 -25.35
N ASP A 183 14.09 5.57 -25.13
CA ASP A 183 14.25 6.56 -26.18
C ASP A 183 15.60 7.23 -26.00
N TRP A 184 16.52 6.98 -26.91
CA TRP A 184 17.90 7.39 -26.78
C TRP A 184 18.33 8.18 -28.01
N LYS A 185 19.37 8.99 -27.82
CA LYS A 185 20.01 9.72 -28.91
C LYS A 185 21.50 9.77 -28.68
N TRP A 186 22.25 9.95 -29.75
CA TRP A 186 23.68 10.21 -29.65
C TRP A 186 23.95 11.47 -28.82
N PRO A 187 25.04 11.49 -28.03
CA PRO A 187 25.42 12.70 -27.32
C PRO A 187 25.84 13.78 -28.32
N ASP A 188 25.45 15.01 -28.02
CA ASP A 188 25.83 16.18 -28.81
C ASP A 188 27.28 16.58 -28.49
N ILE A 189 28.23 15.93 -29.17
CA ILE A 189 29.67 16.16 -29.07
C ILE A 189 30.21 16.36 -30.48
N GLU A 190 30.90 17.47 -30.70
CA GLU A 190 31.55 17.79 -31.97
C GLU A 190 32.42 16.61 -32.44
N GLY A 191 32.31 16.24 -33.72
CA GLY A 191 33.11 15.17 -34.34
C GLY A 191 32.73 13.74 -33.97
N LEU A 192 31.64 13.50 -33.22
CA LEU A 192 31.25 12.13 -32.80
C LEU A 192 31.15 11.15 -33.99
N HIS A 193 30.51 11.58 -35.08
CA HIS A 193 30.31 10.75 -36.28
C HIS A 193 31.52 10.73 -37.23
N THR A 194 32.61 11.45 -36.92
CA THR A 194 33.87 11.38 -37.69
C THR A 194 34.84 10.33 -37.15
N PHE A 195 34.54 9.73 -36.00
CA PHE A 195 35.34 8.68 -35.39
C PHE A 195 35.46 7.47 -36.33
N LYS A 196 36.68 7.00 -36.58
CA LYS A 196 36.96 5.87 -37.51
C LYS A 196 36.84 4.50 -36.84
N GLY A 197 36.87 4.45 -35.51
CA GLY A 197 36.68 3.23 -34.73
C GLY A 197 35.20 2.81 -34.62
N ARG A 198 34.90 1.86 -33.73
CA ARG A 198 33.53 1.36 -33.50
C ARG A 198 32.79 2.29 -32.54
N LEU A 199 31.67 2.84 -32.98
CA LEU A 199 30.80 3.69 -32.16
C LEU A 199 29.57 2.91 -31.68
N LEU A 200 29.34 2.87 -30.37
CA LEU A 200 28.25 2.13 -29.73
C LEU A 200 27.45 3.03 -28.78
N HIS A 201 26.17 2.72 -28.62
CA HIS A 201 25.35 3.27 -27.54
C HIS A 201 24.79 2.13 -26.71
N THR A 202 24.77 2.27 -25.37
CA THR A 202 24.33 1.18 -24.49
C THR A 202 22.88 0.75 -24.75
N ALA A 203 22.01 1.70 -25.14
CA ALA A 203 20.60 1.42 -25.48
C ALA A 203 20.38 0.73 -26.85
N ALA A 204 21.41 0.60 -27.68
CA ALA A 204 21.35 -0.10 -28.98
C ALA A 204 22.63 -0.93 -29.16
N TRP A 205 22.84 -1.84 -28.22
CA TRP A 205 24.06 -2.62 -28.15
C TRP A 205 24.17 -3.62 -29.30
N ASP A 206 25.32 -3.67 -29.96
CA ASP A 206 25.67 -4.69 -30.95
C ASP A 206 26.27 -5.90 -30.22
N PRO A 207 25.57 -7.05 -30.14
CA PRO A 207 26.07 -8.22 -29.43
C PRO A 207 27.25 -8.91 -30.13
N SER A 208 27.53 -8.56 -31.39
CA SER A 208 28.62 -9.18 -32.17
C SER A 208 29.99 -8.55 -31.93
N ILE A 209 30.07 -7.45 -31.17
CA ILE A 209 31.32 -6.73 -30.99
C ILE A 209 32.31 -7.51 -30.11
N ASP A 210 33.56 -7.64 -30.59
CA ASP A 210 34.68 -8.14 -29.79
C ASP A 210 35.47 -6.96 -29.20
N LEU A 211 35.60 -6.94 -27.88
CA LEU A 211 36.36 -5.93 -27.14
C LEU A 211 37.72 -6.45 -26.66
N LYS A 212 38.07 -7.71 -26.97
CA LYS A 212 39.31 -8.34 -26.52
C LYS A 212 40.52 -7.61 -27.07
N GLY A 213 41.34 -7.08 -26.16
CA GLY A 213 42.56 -6.34 -26.51
C GLY A 213 42.31 -4.95 -27.09
N ALA A 214 41.08 -4.46 -27.12
CA ALA A 214 40.76 -3.12 -27.61
C ALA A 214 41.06 -2.04 -26.56
N SER A 215 41.42 -0.84 -27.03
CA SER A 215 41.38 0.39 -26.24
C SER A 215 39.98 1.00 -26.32
N VAL A 216 39.28 1.07 -25.20
CA VAL A 216 37.86 1.45 -25.14
C VAL A 216 37.64 2.74 -24.37
N GLY A 217 36.85 3.66 -24.92
CA GLY A 217 36.38 4.87 -24.24
C GLY A 217 34.91 4.74 -23.84
N VAL A 218 34.57 4.97 -22.57
CA VAL A 218 33.19 4.98 -22.08
C VAL A 218 32.79 6.40 -21.69
N ILE A 219 31.88 7.00 -22.44
CA ILE A 219 31.34 8.34 -22.15
C ILE A 219 30.13 8.20 -21.22
N GLY A 220 30.25 8.70 -20.00
CA GLY A 220 29.18 8.74 -19.01
C GLY A 220 29.45 7.89 -17.77
N SER A 221 28.71 8.19 -16.71
CA SER A 221 28.89 7.58 -15.37
C SER A 221 27.54 7.32 -14.69
N GLY A 222 26.49 7.12 -15.48
CA GLY A 222 25.16 6.70 -15.00
C GLY A 222 25.06 5.19 -14.87
N ALA A 223 23.86 4.68 -14.60
CA ALA A 223 23.60 3.25 -14.38
C ALA A 223 24.18 2.35 -15.48
N SER A 224 24.00 2.70 -16.76
CA SER A 224 24.54 1.92 -17.88
C SER A 224 26.06 1.82 -17.87
N SER A 225 26.77 2.89 -17.51
CA SER A 225 28.24 2.88 -17.37
C SER A 225 28.66 2.01 -16.19
N ILE A 226 27.97 2.16 -15.06
CA ILE A 226 28.23 1.42 -13.81
C ILE A 226 28.09 -0.09 -13.99
N GLN A 227 27.23 -0.53 -14.91
CA GLN A 227 27.00 -1.93 -15.22
C GLN A 227 27.92 -2.46 -16.34
N VAL A 228 28.15 -1.68 -17.41
CA VAL A 228 28.94 -2.15 -18.56
C VAL A 228 30.44 -2.20 -18.26
N VAL A 229 30.98 -1.19 -17.57
CA VAL A 229 32.41 -1.07 -17.26
C VAL A 229 32.99 -2.32 -16.58
N PRO A 230 32.44 -2.84 -15.47
CA PRO A 230 32.99 -4.04 -14.85
C PRO A 230 32.86 -5.29 -15.71
N SER A 231 31.88 -5.33 -16.62
CA SER A 231 31.65 -6.49 -17.50
C SER A 231 32.66 -6.55 -18.66
N ILE A 232 33.15 -5.40 -19.13
CA ILE A 232 34.07 -5.32 -20.26
C ILE A 232 35.54 -5.14 -19.84
N GLN A 233 35.80 -4.57 -18.66
CA GLN A 233 37.14 -4.23 -18.19
C GLN A 233 38.16 -5.38 -18.29
N PRO A 234 37.82 -6.66 -17.95
CA PRO A 234 38.79 -7.75 -18.03
C PRO A 234 39.23 -8.11 -19.46
N ALA A 235 38.42 -7.76 -20.48
CA ALA A 235 38.71 -8.05 -21.88
C ALA A 235 39.49 -6.93 -22.57
N CYS A 236 39.34 -5.68 -22.14
CA CYS A 236 39.96 -4.51 -22.76
C CYS A 236 41.46 -4.41 -22.45
N GLN A 237 42.27 -3.99 -23.43
CA GLN A 237 43.67 -3.64 -23.20
C GLN A 237 43.78 -2.38 -22.33
N LYS A 238 42.92 -1.40 -22.62
CA LYS A 238 42.84 -0.10 -21.93
C LYS A 238 41.39 0.36 -21.89
N LEU A 239 40.96 0.97 -20.79
CA LEU A 239 39.61 1.49 -20.64
C LEU A 239 39.63 2.91 -20.04
N ASP A 240 39.22 3.90 -20.83
CA ASP A 240 39.11 5.30 -20.41
C ASP A 240 37.63 5.62 -20.08
N VAL A 241 37.31 5.91 -18.83
CA VAL A 241 35.94 6.21 -18.35
C VAL A 241 35.80 7.71 -18.07
N TYR A 242 34.98 8.38 -18.87
CA TYR A 242 34.79 9.83 -18.81
C TYR A 242 33.64 10.22 -17.87
N VAL A 243 34.00 10.69 -16.68
CA VAL A 243 33.08 11.00 -15.57
C VAL A 243 32.92 12.51 -15.40
N ARG A 244 31.79 13.04 -15.89
CA ARG A 244 31.48 14.47 -15.73
C ARG A 244 31.12 14.83 -14.29
N SER A 245 30.17 14.11 -13.68
CA SER A 245 29.68 14.39 -12.33
C SER A 245 29.62 13.09 -11.53
N PRO A 246 30.11 13.06 -10.27
CA PRO A 246 30.03 11.87 -9.43
C PRO A 246 28.58 11.44 -9.18
N THR A 247 28.39 10.23 -8.68
CA THR A 247 27.08 9.73 -8.22
C THR A 247 27.31 8.78 -7.06
N TYR A 248 26.29 8.54 -6.24
CA TYR A 248 26.39 7.57 -5.15
C TYR A 248 26.35 6.15 -5.73
N ILE A 249 27.44 5.40 -5.53
CA ILE A 249 27.57 4.01 -5.94
C ILE A 249 27.79 3.18 -4.68
N LEU A 250 26.79 2.41 -4.27
CA LEU A 250 26.84 1.65 -3.02
C LEU A 250 27.35 0.23 -3.30
N PRO A 251 28.29 -0.30 -2.48
CA PRO A 251 28.91 -1.59 -2.77
C PRO A 251 27.97 -2.78 -2.54
N THR A 252 27.14 -2.75 -1.49
CA THR A 252 26.35 -3.91 -1.04
C THR A 252 24.84 -3.65 -0.95
N VAL A 253 24.39 -2.42 -1.25
CA VAL A 253 23.00 -1.99 -1.03
C VAL A 253 22.39 -1.43 -2.30
N GLY A 254 21.38 -2.13 -2.82
CA GLY A 254 20.41 -1.57 -3.77
C GLY A 254 19.13 -1.12 -3.05
N PHE A 255 18.04 -0.90 -3.78
CA PHE A 255 16.74 -0.71 -3.11
C PHE A 255 16.26 -2.06 -2.53
N GLY A 256 16.49 -2.29 -1.23
CA GLY A 256 16.18 -3.53 -0.52
C GLY A 256 17.21 -3.90 0.56
N ILE A 257 17.24 -5.18 0.95
CA ILE A 257 18.07 -5.74 2.04
C ILE A 257 19.56 -5.63 1.72
N GLU A 258 20.36 -5.35 2.76
CA GLU A 258 21.82 -5.45 2.73
C GLU A 258 22.22 -6.91 2.50
N SER A 259 22.64 -7.24 1.27
CA SER A 259 23.23 -8.55 1.00
C SER A 259 24.68 -8.53 1.45
N SER A 260 25.01 -9.32 2.47
CA SER A 260 26.40 -9.51 2.93
C SER A 260 27.33 -10.09 1.84
N ASN A 261 26.74 -10.75 0.83
CA ASN A 261 27.39 -11.26 -0.38
C ASN A 261 26.77 -10.61 -1.63
N PHE A 262 27.28 -9.45 -2.05
CA PHE A 262 26.67 -8.64 -3.11
C PHE A 262 26.33 -9.43 -4.38
N ASN A 263 25.03 -9.64 -4.62
CA ASN A 263 24.46 -10.26 -5.81
C ASN A 263 24.97 -11.67 -6.18
N GLU A 264 25.40 -12.46 -5.18
CA GLU A 264 25.70 -13.89 -5.39
C GLU A 264 24.43 -14.65 -5.87
N PRO A 265 24.59 -15.77 -6.60
CA PRO A 265 23.46 -16.63 -6.96
C PRO A 265 22.74 -17.12 -5.72
N TYR A 266 21.41 -17.18 -5.79
CA TYR A 266 20.64 -17.94 -4.82
C TYR A 266 21.04 -19.41 -4.88
N THR A 267 21.18 -20.04 -3.72
CA THR A 267 21.52 -21.46 -3.65
C THR A 267 20.31 -22.31 -4.04
N VAL A 268 20.53 -23.58 -4.42
CA VAL A 268 19.42 -24.52 -4.68
C VAL A 268 18.49 -24.61 -3.47
N ALA A 269 19.03 -24.61 -2.25
CA ALA A 269 18.24 -24.63 -1.03
C ALA A 269 17.40 -23.35 -0.82
N ASP A 270 17.89 -22.18 -1.24
CA ASP A 270 17.10 -20.94 -1.21
C ASP A 270 15.91 -21.05 -2.16
N ILE A 271 16.16 -21.52 -3.40
CA ILE A 271 15.14 -21.68 -4.44
C ILE A 271 14.09 -22.72 -4.04
N ASP A 272 14.52 -23.88 -3.54
CA ASP A 272 13.62 -24.93 -3.02
C ASP A 272 12.74 -24.37 -1.90
N ARG A 273 13.32 -23.60 -0.96
CA ARG A 273 12.56 -22.97 0.11
C ARG A 273 11.56 -21.93 -0.40
N PHE A 274 11.92 -21.13 -1.41
CA PHE A 274 10.99 -20.18 -2.03
C PHE A 274 9.83 -20.88 -2.74
N ASN A 275 10.05 -22.08 -3.28
CA ASN A 275 9.04 -22.88 -3.96
C ASN A 275 8.12 -23.64 -2.99
N ASP A 276 8.71 -24.26 -1.97
CA ASP A 276 8.02 -25.23 -1.11
C ASP A 276 7.31 -24.60 0.09
N ASP A 277 7.67 -23.37 0.48
CA ASP A 277 7.08 -22.64 1.61
C ASP A 277 6.52 -21.26 1.17
N PRO A 278 5.25 -21.20 0.72
CA PRO A 278 4.61 -19.96 0.28
C PRO A 278 4.53 -18.87 1.35
N GLU A 279 4.37 -19.23 2.63
CA GLU A 279 4.27 -18.27 3.73
C GLU A 279 5.64 -17.66 4.05
N TYR A 280 6.70 -18.46 4.00
CA TYR A 280 8.07 -17.94 4.04
C TYR A 280 8.34 -17.02 2.86
N TYR A 281 8.02 -17.43 1.63
CA TYR A 281 8.26 -16.61 0.44
C TYR A 281 7.52 -15.28 0.50
N LYS A 282 6.24 -15.30 0.90
CA LYS A 282 5.44 -14.09 1.15
C LYS A 282 6.09 -13.20 2.20
N SER A 283 6.52 -13.77 3.32
CA SER A 283 7.19 -13.03 4.40
C SER A 283 8.51 -12.41 3.96
N PHE A 284 9.31 -13.15 3.17
CA PHE A 284 10.56 -12.68 2.59
C PHE A 284 10.35 -11.48 1.66
N ARG A 285 9.37 -11.58 0.75
CA ARG A 285 8.98 -10.46 -0.12
C ARG A 285 8.49 -9.25 0.66
N LYS A 286 7.64 -9.46 1.69
CA LYS A 286 7.15 -8.37 2.55
C LYS A 286 8.29 -7.66 3.25
N GLN A 287 9.32 -8.37 3.72
CA GLN A 287 10.49 -7.74 4.35
C GLN A 287 11.26 -6.84 3.37
N ILE A 288 11.50 -7.31 2.14
CA ILE A 288 12.17 -6.51 1.09
C ILE A 288 11.36 -5.24 0.77
N GLU A 289 10.07 -5.38 0.49
CA GLU A 289 9.19 -4.24 0.18
C GLU A 289 9.05 -3.29 1.37
N GLN A 290 8.93 -3.81 2.61
CA GLN A 290 8.85 -2.99 3.83
C GLN A 290 10.08 -2.08 3.95
N GLN A 291 11.27 -2.65 3.85
CA GLN A 291 12.50 -1.88 3.96
C GLN A 291 12.65 -0.85 2.82
N MET A 292 12.27 -1.22 1.59
CA MET A 292 12.25 -0.28 0.47
C MET A 292 11.32 0.91 0.73
N ASN A 293 10.17 0.68 1.37
CA ASN A 293 9.20 1.73 1.68
C ASN A 293 9.65 2.61 2.85
N GLU A 294 10.30 2.03 3.87
CA GLU A 294 10.85 2.76 5.02
C GLU A 294 11.93 3.77 4.61
N ASN A 295 12.67 3.50 3.53
CA ASN A 295 13.73 4.39 3.02
C ASN A 295 13.24 5.77 2.55
N PHE A 296 11.92 6.00 2.40
CA PHE A 296 11.40 7.31 2.01
C PHE A 296 11.82 8.43 2.99
N VAL A 297 11.94 8.13 4.28
CA VAL A 297 12.32 9.13 5.30
C VAL A 297 13.68 9.77 5.01
N ALA A 298 14.61 9.02 4.40
CA ALA A 298 15.92 9.53 3.99
C ALA A 298 15.87 10.46 2.76
N SER A 299 14.69 10.60 2.13
CA SER A 299 14.46 11.55 1.02
C SER A 299 14.00 12.93 1.51
N ILE A 300 13.81 13.11 2.82
CA ILE A 300 13.47 14.40 3.44
C ILE A 300 14.76 15.16 3.71
N LYS A 301 14.90 16.34 3.11
CA LYS A 301 16.07 17.22 3.26
C LYS A 301 16.26 17.64 4.71
N ASP A 302 17.52 17.81 5.08
CA ASP A 302 17.96 18.30 6.40
C ASP A 302 17.44 17.48 7.60
N SER A 303 16.87 16.30 7.36
CA SER A 303 16.44 15.37 8.40
C SER A 303 17.63 14.60 8.98
N PRO A 304 17.55 14.16 10.25
CA PRO A 304 18.56 13.28 10.84
C PRO A 304 18.77 11.99 10.03
N GLU A 305 17.71 11.44 9.44
CA GLU A 305 17.73 10.22 8.63
C GLU A 305 18.49 10.42 7.33
N GLN A 306 18.30 11.56 6.67
CA GLN A 306 19.05 11.93 5.48
C GLN A 306 20.54 12.04 5.80
N GLU A 307 20.89 12.78 6.85
CA GLU A 307 22.30 13.02 7.20
C GLU A 307 23.00 11.73 7.56
N LYS A 308 22.38 10.89 8.40
CA LYS A 308 22.86 9.53 8.71
C LYS A 308 23.04 8.69 7.44
N GLY A 309 22.07 8.74 6.52
CA GLY A 309 22.15 8.04 5.24
C GLY A 309 23.33 8.53 4.38
N ARG A 310 23.55 9.84 4.32
CA ARG A 310 24.64 10.47 3.57
C ARG A 310 26.01 10.08 4.15
N GLU A 311 26.18 10.15 5.46
CA GLU A 311 27.39 9.73 6.16
C GLU A 311 27.69 8.24 5.93
N TRP A 312 26.66 7.41 6.08
CA TRP A 312 26.75 5.97 5.84
C TRP A 312 27.15 5.66 4.40
N ALA A 313 26.52 6.28 3.40
CA ALA A 313 26.84 6.10 1.99
C ALA A 313 28.27 6.55 1.67
N SER A 314 28.71 7.69 2.23
CA SER A 314 30.08 8.17 2.11
C SER A 314 31.08 7.18 2.70
N LYS A 315 30.79 6.64 3.90
CA LYS A 315 31.63 5.63 4.57
C LYS A 315 31.75 4.36 3.73
N MET A 316 30.65 3.88 3.16
CA MET A 316 30.62 2.69 2.29
C MET A 316 31.41 2.91 0.99
N MET A 317 31.30 4.07 0.36
CA MET A 317 32.12 4.38 -0.82
C MET A 317 33.61 4.48 -0.46
N LYS A 318 33.95 5.07 0.69
CA LYS A 318 35.35 5.17 1.16
C LYS A 318 35.96 3.81 1.47
N SER A 319 35.19 2.85 1.96
CA SER A 319 35.69 1.50 2.23
C SER A 319 35.94 0.71 0.94
N ALA A 320 35.16 0.96 -0.11
CA ALA A 320 35.32 0.28 -1.40
C ALA A 320 36.38 0.93 -2.32
N ILE A 321 36.57 2.26 -2.25
CA ILE A 321 37.56 3.00 -3.04
C ILE A 321 38.84 3.12 -2.21
N ILE A 322 39.94 2.50 -2.62
CA ILE A 322 41.24 2.54 -1.95
C ILE A 322 42.00 3.84 -2.30
N SER A 323 41.98 4.25 -3.58
CA SER A 323 42.71 5.44 -4.06
C SER A 323 42.17 6.76 -3.44
N PRO A 324 43.03 7.55 -2.76
CA PRO A 324 42.64 8.86 -2.22
C PRO A 324 42.16 9.84 -3.29
N GLU A 325 42.81 9.85 -4.46
CA GLU A 325 42.45 10.69 -5.59
C GLU A 325 41.05 10.36 -6.12
N LEU A 326 40.73 9.08 -6.25
CA LEU A 326 39.39 8.65 -6.69
C LEU A 326 38.32 8.97 -5.64
N ARG A 327 38.62 8.91 -4.34
CA ARG A 327 37.68 9.31 -3.28
C ARG A 327 37.29 10.79 -3.42
N GLU A 328 38.27 11.66 -3.61
CA GLU A 328 38.02 13.10 -3.80
C GLU A 328 37.20 13.36 -5.08
N LYS A 329 37.50 12.62 -6.14
CA LYS A 329 36.82 12.76 -7.43
C LYS A 329 35.42 12.14 -7.46
N LEU A 330 35.14 11.06 -6.74
CA LEU A 330 33.93 10.25 -6.99
C LEU A 330 32.89 10.27 -5.87
N ILE A 331 33.26 10.67 -4.66
CA ILE A 331 32.30 10.75 -3.55
C ILE A 331 31.49 12.05 -3.68
N PRO A 332 30.15 11.97 -3.86
CA PRO A 332 29.33 13.16 -3.99
C PRO A 332 29.29 14.01 -2.70
N LYS A 333 29.03 15.31 -2.87
CA LYS A 333 28.90 16.29 -1.77
C LYS A 333 27.46 16.78 -1.54
N TRP A 334 26.51 16.24 -2.29
CA TRP A 334 25.09 16.60 -2.25
C TRP A 334 24.26 15.49 -1.60
N GLU A 335 22.97 15.75 -1.43
CA GLU A 335 22.01 14.90 -0.76
C GLU A 335 21.94 13.49 -1.37
N LEU A 336 21.93 12.46 -0.51
CA LEU A 336 21.64 11.08 -0.88
C LEU A 336 20.24 11.00 -1.50
N GLY A 337 20.08 10.25 -2.60
CA GLY A 337 18.78 10.11 -3.29
C GLY A 337 18.44 11.22 -4.28
N CYS A 338 19.16 12.35 -4.29
CA CYS A 338 18.99 13.42 -5.30
C CYS A 338 19.15 12.89 -6.74
N ARG A 339 20.03 11.90 -6.92
CA ARG A 339 20.07 11.01 -8.09
C ARG A 339 19.73 9.59 -7.65
N ARG A 340 19.24 8.78 -8.59
CA ARG A 340 19.04 7.34 -8.36
C ARG A 340 20.33 6.71 -7.83
N LEU A 341 20.23 6.00 -6.71
CA LEU A 341 21.32 5.19 -6.17
C LEU A 341 21.57 4.01 -7.11
N THR A 342 22.83 3.65 -7.31
CA THR A 342 23.19 2.50 -8.14
C THR A 342 24.08 1.55 -7.35
N PRO A 343 23.65 0.30 -7.11
CA PRO A 343 24.48 -0.69 -6.45
C PRO A 343 25.54 -1.23 -7.41
N SER A 344 26.83 -1.18 -7.05
CA SER A 344 27.89 -1.88 -7.81
C SER A 344 29.25 -1.88 -7.08
N LEU A 345 29.51 -2.90 -6.28
CA LEU A 345 30.89 -3.21 -5.87
C LEU A 345 31.81 -3.55 -7.07
N PRO A 346 31.36 -4.29 -8.11
CA PRO A 346 32.21 -4.59 -9.27
C PRO A 346 32.73 -3.34 -9.98
N TYR A 347 31.90 -2.31 -10.15
CA TYR A 347 32.34 -1.04 -10.76
C TYR A 347 33.41 -0.35 -9.92
N LEU A 348 33.20 -0.27 -8.60
CA LEU A 348 34.16 0.37 -7.70
C LEU A 348 35.51 -0.37 -7.69
N LYS A 349 35.52 -1.68 -7.91
CA LYS A 349 36.76 -2.44 -8.13
C LYS A 349 37.36 -2.15 -9.51
N ALA A 350 36.58 -2.27 -10.57
CA ALA A 350 37.04 -2.12 -11.96
C ALA A 350 37.72 -0.77 -12.22
N ILE A 351 37.19 0.34 -11.70
CA ILE A 351 37.78 1.68 -11.91
C ILE A 351 39.15 1.89 -11.22
N GLN A 352 39.58 0.93 -10.40
CA GLN A 352 40.86 0.95 -9.70
C GLN A 352 41.89 0.00 -10.34
N GLU A 353 41.48 -0.77 -11.34
CA GLU A 353 42.38 -1.70 -12.04
C GLU A 353 43.41 -0.93 -12.88
N PRO A 354 44.65 -1.46 -13.05
CA PRO A 354 45.72 -0.74 -13.72
C PRO A 354 45.46 -0.36 -15.18
N ASN A 355 44.54 -1.06 -15.86
CA ASN A 355 44.16 -0.78 -17.24
C ASN A 355 43.00 0.23 -17.37
N VAL A 356 42.49 0.79 -16.27
CA VAL A 356 41.35 1.72 -16.26
C VAL A 356 41.77 3.13 -15.84
N ASN A 357 41.43 4.13 -16.66
CA ASN A 357 41.63 5.54 -16.32
C ASN A 357 40.29 6.23 -16.11
N VAL A 358 40.11 6.87 -14.95
CA VAL A 358 38.93 7.70 -14.66
C VAL A 358 39.24 9.16 -15.02
N ILE A 359 38.71 9.62 -16.15
CA ILE A 359 38.99 10.95 -16.70
C ILE A 359 37.84 11.90 -16.31
N ARG A 360 38.18 12.99 -15.62
CA ARG A 360 37.23 14.05 -15.24
C ARG A 360 37.41 15.35 -16.00
N THR A 361 38.46 15.48 -16.80
CA THR A 361 38.60 16.60 -17.74
C THR A 361 37.43 16.55 -18.74
N GLY A 362 36.83 17.71 -19.01
CA GLY A 362 35.74 17.80 -19.98
C GLY A 362 36.19 17.37 -21.38
N ILE A 363 35.30 16.71 -22.13
CA ILE A 363 35.52 16.42 -23.54
C ILE A 363 35.39 17.72 -24.34
N ARG A 364 36.35 18.00 -25.24
CA ARG A 364 36.28 19.10 -26.19
C ARG A 364 35.57 18.66 -27.47
N ARG A 365 36.04 17.58 -28.08
CA ARG A 365 35.48 16.98 -29.30
C ARG A 365 35.94 15.52 -29.46
N ILE A 366 35.29 14.80 -30.34
CA ILE A 366 35.76 13.51 -30.85
C ILE A 366 36.56 13.76 -32.13
N THR A 367 37.68 13.07 -32.27
CA THR A 367 38.57 13.09 -33.43
C THR A 367 38.43 11.79 -34.21
N GLU A 368 39.07 11.67 -35.38
CA GLU A 368 39.07 10.41 -36.13
C GLU A 368 39.66 9.24 -35.33
N ALA A 369 40.62 9.49 -34.44
CA ALA A 369 41.39 8.48 -33.69
C ALA A 369 40.97 8.29 -32.22
N GLY A 370 40.07 9.14 -31.69
CA GLY A 370 39.64 9.06 -30.29
C GLY A 370 39.14 10.38 -29.72
N ILE A 371 39.35 10.63 -28.43
CA ILE A 371 38.74 11.77 -27.71
C ILE A 371 39.77 12.84 -27.38
N GLU A 372 39.48 14.10 -27.75
CA GLU A 372 40.25 15.27 -27.30
C GLU A 372 39.60 15.87 -26.04
N THR A 373 40.34 15.94 -24.95
CA THR A 373 39.93 16.59 -23.70
C THR A 373 40.27 18.08 -23.70
N LYS A 374 39.67 18.85 -22.78
CA LYS A 374 39.81 20.32 -22.73
C LYS A 374 41.21 20.82 -22.39
N ASP A 375 42.06 19.98 -21.83
CA ASP A 375 43.49 20.22 -21.59
C ASP A 375 44.34 20.00 -22.86
N GLY A 376 43.73 19.54 -23.96
CA GLY A 376 44.39 19.35 -25.26
C GLY A 376 44.99 17.95 -25.45
N GLU A 377 44.87 17.05 -24.46
CA GLU A 377 45.29 15.66 -24.62
C GLU A 377 44.35 14.89 -25.57
N ILE A 378 44.93 13.99 -26.37
CA ILE A 378 44.19 13.11 -27.27
C ILE A 378 44.32 11.68 -26.77
N HIS A 379 43.19 11.12 -26.33
CA HIS A 379 43.06 9.75 -25.90
C HIS A 379 42.66 8.88 -27.09
N GLN A 380 43.62 8.15 -27.66
CA GLN A 380 43.35 7.20 -28.74
C GLN A 380 42.51 6.03 -28.23
N THR A 381 41.51 5.63 -29.02
CA THR A 381 40.59 4.54 -28.68
C THR A 381 40.10 3.85 -29.95
N ASP A 382 39.94 2.52 -29.90
CA ASP A 382 39.41 1.70 -30.99
C ASP A 382 37.88 1.65 -30.97
N VAL A 383 37.30 1.72 -29.76
CA VAL A 383 35.85 1.60 -29.54
C VAL A 383 35.38 2.72 -28.60
N LEU A 384 34.32 3.41 -28.99
CA LEU A 384 33.66 4.44 -28.19
C LEU A 384 32.26 3.97 -27.78
N ILE A 385 32.03 3.84 -26.48
CA ILE A 385 30.74 3.46 -25.90
C ILE A 385 30.10 4.70 -25.25
N CYS A 386 28.98 5.15 -25.81
CA CYS A 386 28.14 6.18 -25.22
C CYS A 386 27.18 5.55 -24.20
N ALA A 387 27.53 5.64 -22.92
CA ALA A 387 26.67 5.30 -21.78
C ALA A 387 25.94 6.57 -21.28
N THR A 388 25.34 7.30 -22.21
CA THR A 388 24.87 8.68 -22.02
C THR A 388 23.40 8.79 -21.59
N GLY A 389 22.76 7.65 -21.32
CA GLY A 389 21.38 7.58 -20.85
C GLY A 389 20.36 7.72 -21.98
N PHE A 390 19.21 8.29 -21.64
CA PHE A 390 18.04 8.40 -22.51
C PHE A 390 17.64 9.86 -22.68
N ASN A 391 16.74 10.13 -23.62
CA ASN A 391 16.15 11.45 -23.79
C ASN A 391 15.15 11.74 -22.65
N THR A 392 15.49 12.70 -21.80
CA THR A 392 14.67 13.14 -20.66
C THR A 392 14.13 14.57 -20.87
N SER A 393 13.76 14.92 -22.10
CA SER A 393 13.20 16.24 -22.45
C SER A 393 11.73 16.42 -22.06
N PHE A 394 11.07 15.35 -21.67
CA PHE A 394 9.69 15.34 -21.21
C PHE A 394 8.58 15.72 -22.24
N SER A 395 8.82 15.67 -23.56
CA SER A 395 7.86 15.91 -24.68
C SER A 395 7.30 14.65 -25.37
N SER A 396 6.07 14.63 -25.91
CA SER A 396 5.47 13.38 -26.46
C SER A 396 6.20 12.80 -27.68
N ARG A 397 6.35 11.46 -27.77
CA ARG A 397 7.05 10.76 -28.88
C ARG A 397 6.39 10.91 -30.25
N PHE A 398 5.08 11.02 -30.23
CA PHE A 398 4.26 11.27 -31.40
C PHE A 398 3.34 12.45 -31.11
N ASN A 399 2.70 12.96 -32.15
CA ASN A 399 1.80 14.09 -31.98
C ASN A 399 0.53 13.64 -31.23
N ILE A 400 0.22 14.31 -30.12
CA ILE A 400 -1.01 14.08 -29.35
C ILE A 400 -1.75 15.41 -29.34
N ILE A 401 -2.88 15.47 -30.01
CA ILE A 401 -3.70 16.67 -30.15
C ILE A 401 -4.97 16.49 -29.33
N GLY A 402 -5.16 17.35 -28.34
CA GLY A 402 -6.35 17.37 -27.49
C GLY A 402 -7.44 18.32 -28.01
N ARG A 403 -8.26 18.80 -27.07
CA ARG A 403 -9.32 19.77 -27.36
C ARG A 403 -8.76 21.03 -28.02
N GLN A 404 -9.58 21.64 -28.88
CA GLN A 404 -9.27 22.91 -29.56
C GLN A 404 -7.99 22.87 -30.43
N GLY A 405 -7.56 21.67 -30.87
CA GLY A 405 -6.35 21.50 -31.67
C GLY A 405 -5.05 21.73 -30.89
N LEU A 406 -5.11 21.78 -29.55
CA LEU A 406 -3.93 21.99 -28.73
C LEU A 406 -3.10 20.70 -28.65
N SER A 407 -1.88 20.74 -29.20
CA SER A 407 -0.95 19.63 -29.05
C SER A 407 -0.37 19.58 -27.64
N LEU A 408 -0.15 18.37 -27.13
CA LEU A 408 0.49 18.12 -25.84
C LEU A 408 1.90 18.74 -25.79
N ARG A 409 2.63 18.71 -26.91
CA ARG A 409 3.93 19.39 -27.04
C ARG A 409 3.77 20.90 -26.84
N SER A 410 2.79 21.53 -27.46
CA SER A 410 2.52 22.98 -27.30
C SER A 410 2.12 23.32 -25.86
N MET A 411 1.25 22.52 -25.24
CA MET A 411 0.84 22.71 -23.85
C MET A 411 2.04 22.65 -22.91
N TRP A 412 2.88 21.63 -23.05
CA TRP A 412 4.07 21.48 -22.22
C TRP A 412 5.19 22.45 -22.56
N LYS A 413 5.27 22.95 -23.79
CA LYS A 413 6.20 24.05 -24.14
C LYS A 413 5.83 25.34 -23.40
N ALA A 414 4.54 25.60 -23.22
CA ALA A 414 4.04 26.81 -22.58
C ALA A 414 4.07 26.77 -21.05
N ARG A 415 3.77 25.61 -20.43
CA ARG A 415 3.62 25.48 -18.97
C ARG A 415 4.63 24.53 -18.32
N GLY A 416 5.40 23.82 -19.15
CA GLY A 416 6.15 22.65 -18.74
C GLY A 416 5.36 21.37 -18.66
N PRO A 417 6.04 20.30 -18.25
CA PRO A 417 5.52 18.96 -18.34
C PRO A 417 4.46 18.62 -17.27
N GLU A 418 3.28 19.24 -17.25
CA GLU A 418 2.27 19.01 -16.20
C GLU A 418 1.37 17.79 -16.45
N ALA A 419 0.86 17.20 -15.36
CA ALA A 419 -0.19 16.18 -15.35
C ALA A 419 -0.95 16.20 -14.01
N TYR A 420 -2.19 15.70 -14.00
CA TYR A 420 -2.97 15.46 -12.79
C TYR A 420 -2.73 14.05 -12.28
N LEU A 421 -2.21 13.93 -11.04
CA LEU A 421 -1.80 12.68 -10.38
C LEU A 421 -0.82 11.80 -11.19
N GLY A 422 -0.23 12.34 -12.27
CA GLY A 422 0.58 11.59 -13.22
C GLY A 422 -0.21 10.64 -14.15
N LEU A 423 -1.55 10.64 -14.08
CA LEU A 423 -2.42 9.69 -14.80
C LEU A 423 -3.26 10.35 -15.91
N ALA A 424 -3.68 11.60 -15.73
CA ALA A 424 -4.53 12.34 -16.69
C ALA A 424 -3.94 13.73 -16.98
N ILE A 425 -4.36 14.36 -18.09
CA ILE A 425 -3.87 15.68 -18.51
C ILE A 425 -5.04 16.54 -18.96
N ALA A 426 -5.16 17.74 -18.41
CA ALA A 426 -6.22 18.69 -18.75
C ALA A 426 -6.21 19.01 -20.24
N GLY A 427 -7.36 18.96 -20.89
CA GLY A 427 -7.49 19.19 -22.33
C GLY A 427 -7.23 17.94 -23.19
N LEU A 428 -6.89 16.79 -22.59
CA LEU A 428 -6.82 15.49 -23.27
C LEU A 428 -7.90 14.54 -22.71
N PRO A 429 -9.16 14.61 -23.20
CA PRO A 429 -10.26 13.84 -22.64
C PRO A 429 -10.08 12.34 -22.89
N ASN A 430 -10.46 11.50 -21.93
CA ASN A 430 -10.32 10.04 -22.01
C ASN A 430 -8.90 9.55 -22.36
N TYR A 431 -7.88 10.41 -22.21
CA TYR A 431 -6.49 10.05 -22.35
C TYR A 431 -5.90 9.76 -20.97
N PHE A 432 -5.23 8.63 -20.86
CA PHE A 432 -4.55 8.24 -19.64
C PHE A 432 -3.12 7.82 -19.90
N SER A 433 -2.23 8.09 -18.95
CA SER A 433 -0.82 7.73 -19.02
C SER A 433 -0.45 6.80 -17.86
N LYS A 434 0.19 5.66 -18.17
CA LYS A 434 0.78 4.74 -17.17
C LYS A 434 2.16 5.19 -16.72
N THR A 435 2.92 5.70 -17.67
CA THR A 435 4.27 6.26 -17.56
C THR A 435 4.44 7.12 -18.79
N ARG A 436 4.77 8.40 -18.63
CA ARG A 436 4.78 9.35 -19.76
C ARG A 436 5.96 9.08 -20.70
N GLN A 437 5.73 8.85 -22.00
CA GLN A 437 6.79 8.66 -23.01
C GLN A 437 7.39 9.97 -23.51
N THR A 438 8.72 10.11 -23.71
CA THR A 438 9.24 11.38 -24.28
C THR A 438 10.49 11.43 -25.20
N THR A 439 10.41 12.23 -26.29
CA THR A 439 11.48 12.83 -27.16
C THR A 439 11.03 14.13 -27.86
N ASP A 440 11.85 15.22 -27.80
CA ASP A 440 12.41 16.07 -28.92
C ASP A 440 12.98 17.42 -28.36
N PRO A 441 14.11 18.01 -28.87
CA PRO A 441 14.90 19.03 -28.19
C PRO A 441 14.93 20.46 -28.81
N GLU A 442 13.81 21.03 -29.29
CA GLU A 442 13.82 22.40 -29.83
C GLU A 442 13.17 23.49 -28.96
N LYS A 443 14.06 24.35 -28.44
CA LYS A 443 13.95 25.79 -28.16
C LYS A 443 12.64 26.39 -27.59
N HIS A 444 12.82 26.97 -26.38
CA HIS A 444 12.15 28.14 -25.75
C HIS A 444 10.78 27.82 -25.15
N THR A 445 10.43 28.11 -23.89
CA THR A 445 10.58 29.34 -23.08
C THR A 445 10.60 29.01 -21.58
N GLU A 446 10.88 30.01 -20.75
CA GLU A 446 10.80 29.98 -19.29
C GLU A 446 9.44 29.45 -18.80
N HIS A 447 9.43 28.78 -17.64
CA HIS A 447 8.32 28.09 -16.95
C HIS A 447 8.14 26.60 -17.33
N SER A 448 8.63 25.68 -16.49
CA SER A 448 8.26 24.26 -16.62
C SER A 448 8.00 23.48 -15.30
N LYS A 449 6.82 22.84 -15.13
CA LYS A 449 6.36 22.18 -13.88
C LYS A 449 5.98 20.67 -14.05
N LEU A 450 6.34 19.88 -13.02
CA LEU A 450 6.07 18.48 -12.58
C LEU A 450 5.67 17.27 -13.47
N TYR A 451 6.37 16.13 -13.30
CA TYR A 451 5.90 14.74 -13.57
C TYR A 451 6.27 13.75 -12.42
N SER A 452 5.68 12.53 -12.38
CA SER A 452 5.90 11.48 -11.36
C SER A 452 6.32 10.13 -11.98
N VAL A 453 7.30 9.44 -11.40
CA VAL A 453 7.83 8.15 -11.87
C VAL A 453 7.88 7.15 -10.72
N GLN A 454 7.09 6.08 -10.83
CA GLN A 454 7.29 4.86 -10.05
C GLN A 454 7.58 3.71 -11.01
N ILE A 455 8.81 3.17 -10.99
CA ILE A 455 9.33 2.19 -11.98
C ILE A 455 9.28 0.75 -11.43
N VAL A 456 8.54 0.47 -10.35
CA VAL A 456 8.43 -0.89 -9.81
C VAL A 456 7.17 -1.56 -10.33
N PRO A 457 7.24 -2.75 -10.98
CA PRO A 457 6.10 -3.45 -11.55
C PRO A 457 4.94 -3.67 -10.56
N SER A 458 5.22 -4.04 -9.32
CA SER A 458 4.21 -4.16 -8.25
C SER A 458 3.39 -2.88 -8.05
N ARG A 459 4.01 -1.71 -8.25
CA ARG A 459 3.40 -0.37 -8.12
C ARG A 459 2.68 0.10 -9.38
N THR A 460 2.83 -0.62 -10.49
CA THR A 460 2.04 -0.36 -11.71
C THR A 460 0.62 -0.95 -11.62
N VAL A 461 0.37 -1.93 -10.74
CA VAL A 461 -0.95 -2.58 -10.64
C VAL A 461 -2.03 -1.63 -10.08
N PRO A 462 -1.80 -0.87 -9.00
CA PRO A 462 -2.81 0.05 -8.47
C PRO A 462 -3.24 1.12 -9.48
N SER A 463 -2.31 1.65 -10.28
CA SER A 463 -2.66 2.57 -11.35
C SER A 463 -3.43 1.90 -12.49
N SER A 464 -3.16 0.62 -12.82
CA SER A 464 -4.00 -0.11 -13.78
C SER A 464 -5.43 -0.29 -13.26
N HIS A 465 -5.57 -0.56 -11.96
CA HIS A 465 -6.88 -0.70 -11.32
C HIS A 465 -7.66 0.62 -11.36
N ALA A 466 -7.02 1.75 -11.03
CA ALA A 466 -7.63 3.08 -11.14
C ALA A 466 -8.10 3.39 -12.58
N LEU A 467 -7.31 3.04 -13.60
CA LEU A 467 -7.70 3.20 -15.01
C LEU A 467 -8.88 2.32 -15.41
N SER A 468 -8.89 1.06 -14.95
CA SER A 468 -10.02 0.15 -15.14
C SER A 468 -11.31 0.70 -14.50
N GLY A 469 -11.20 1.32 -13.33
CA GLY A 469 -12.28 2.05 -12.67
C GLY A 469 -12.79 3.24 -13.49
N ALA A 470 -11.90 4.05 -14.07
CA ALA A 470 -12.28 5.16 -14.94
C ALA A 470 -13.01 4.68 -16.20
N ILE A 471 -12.53 3.61 -16.85
CA ILE A 471 -13.18 3.03 -18.03
C ILE A 471 -14.53 2.44 -17.66
N THR A 472 -14.63 1.75 -16.53
CA THR A 472 -15.88 1.22 -16.01
C THR A 472 -16.88 2.36 -15.82
N LYS A 473 -16.49 3.47 -15.20
CA LYS A 473 -17.34 4.65 -15.02
C LYS A 473 -17.75 5.26 -16.36
N ILE A 474 -16.83 5.39 -17.31
CA ILE A 474 -17.12 5.89 -18.66
C ILE A 474 -18.19 5.03 -19.34
N GLN A 475 -18.10 3.71 -19.15
CA GLN A 475 -19.01 2.73 -19.70
C GLN A 475 -20.39 2.75 -19.03
N THR A 476 -20.44 2.64 -17.70
CA THR A 476 -21.68 2.50 -16.93
C THR A 476 -22.50 3.77 -16.94
N ASP A 477 -21.87 4.93 -16.79
CA ASP A 477 -22.56 6.21 -16.66
C ASP A 477 -22.80 6.85 -18.03
N GLN A 478 -22.44 6.16 -19.11
CA GLN A 478 -22.57 6.62 -20.49
C GLN A 478 -21.88 7.96 -20.77
N ILE A 479 -20.69 8.14 -20.21
CA ILE A 479 -19.89 9.37 -20.33
C ILE A 479 -19.25 9.42 -21.71
N ARG A 480 -19.48 10.51 -22.45
CA ARG A 480 -18.82 10.83 -23.71
C ARG A 480 -17.35 11.17 -23.49
N SER A 481 -17.09 12.11 -22.59
CA SER A 481 -15.74 12.58 -22.30
C SER A 481 -15.55 12.90 -20.82
N MET A 482 -14.40 12.45 -20.31
CA MET A 482 -13.90 12.73 -18.98
C MET A 482 -12.56 13.46 -19.13
N ASP A 483 -12.54 14.74 -18.75
CA ASP A 483 -11.38 15.63 -18.90
C ASP A 483 -11.09 16.31 -17.57
N VAL A 484 -9.83 16.34 -17.13
CA VAL A 484 -9.51 16.95 -15.83
C VAL A 484 -9.64 18.47 -15.92
N LYS A 485 -10.18 19.08 -14.86
CA LYS A 485 -10.30 20.54 -14.78
C LYS A 485 -8.91 21.17 -14.70
N GLN A 486 -8.59 22.06 -15.64
CA GLN A 486 -7.29 22.76 -15.67
C GLN A 486 -6.89 23.39 -14.32
N PRO A 487 -7.79 24.10 -13.58
CA PRO A 487 -7.40 24.68 -12.29
C PRO A 487 -6.99 23.64 -11.23
N LEU A 488 -7.55 22.43 -11.29
CA LEU A 488 -7.23 21.35 -10.35
C LEU A 488 -5.88 20.70 -10.70
N GLN A 489 -5.59 20.56 -12.00
CA GLN A 489 -4.25 20.19 -12.45
C GLN A 489 -3.24 21.26 -11.99
N ASP A 490 -3.49 22.53 -12.24
CA ASP A 490 -2.59 23.62 -11.87
C ASP A 490 -2.32 23.63 -10.35
N ALA A 491 -3.37 23.53 -9.53
CA ALA A 491 -3.27 23.45 -8.07
C ALA A 491 -2.48 22.23 -7.58
N PHE A 492 -2.71 21.05 -8.17
CA PHE A 492 -1.93 19.85 -7.84
C PHE A 492 -0.46 20.04 -8.18
N ASN A 493 -0.14 20.56 -9.37
CA ASN A 493 1.23 20.78 -9.81
C ASN A 493 1.95 21.83 -8.95
N ASP A 494 1.25 22.84 -8.43
CA ASP A 494 1.79 23.79 -7.46
C ASP A 494 2.04 23.16 -6.09
N TYR A 495 1.06 22.41 -5.55
CA TYR A 495 1.21 21.67 -4.30
C TYR A 495 2.45 20.77 -4.32
N VAL A 496 2.61 20.00 -5.40
CA VAL A 496 3.74 19.10 -5.53
C VAL A 496 5.07 19.83 -5.43
N GLN A 497 5.15 21.04 -5.98
CA GLN A 497 6.40 21.78 -6.09
C GLN A 497 6.74 22.47 -4.79
N GLU A 498 5.70 22.81 -4.00
CA GLU A 498 5.86 23.19 -2.61
C GLU A 498 6.45 22.05 -1.79
N VAL A 499 5.85 20.85 -1.84
CA VAL A 499 6.35 19.68 -1.10
C VAL A 499 7.77 19.28 -1.49
N HIS A 500 8.13 19.39 -2.77
CA HIS A 500 9.48 19.06 -3.23
C HIS A 500 10.59 19.98 -2.70
N LYS A 501 10.27 21.16 -2.14
CA LYS A 501 11.28 22.01 -1.50
C LYS A 501 11.96 21.30 -0.34
N ASP A 502 11.20 20.48 0.38
CA ASP A 502 11.66 19.72 1.56
C ASP A 502 12.22 18.34 1.19
N LEU A 503 12.30 18.00 -0.10
CA LEU A 503 12.75 16.69 -0.57
C LEU A 503 14.05 16.77 -1.38
N VAL A 504 14.88 15.72 -1.29
CA VAL A 504 16.26 15.69 -1.83
C VAL A 504 16.35 15.93 -3.34
N TRP A 505 15.26 15.77 -4.08
CA TRP A 505 15.20 15.98 -5.54
C TRP A 505 15.38 17.44 -5.97
N THR A 506 15.14 18.41 -5.09
CA THR A 506 15.50 19.82 -5.30
C THR A 506 16.92 20.15 -4.81
N GLY A 507 17.74 19.14 -4.45
CA GLY A 507 19.12 19.31 -4.01
C GLY A 507 20.06 19.82 -5.11
N SER A 508 21.32 20.05 -4.77
CA SER A 508 22.31 20.68 -5.67
C SER A 508 22.81 19.77 -6.81
N CYS A 509 22.43 18.48 -6.82
CA CYS A 509 22.87 17.54 -7.84
C CYS A 509 22.27 17.84 -9.22
N ASN A 510 22.95 17.45 -10.31
CA ASN A 510 22.39 17.52 -11.66
C ASN A 510 21.61 16.25 -11.99
N SER A 511 20.31 16.16 -11.69
CA SER A 511 19.50 14.97 -11.98
C SER A 511 18.61 15.16 -13.21
N TRP A 512 18.22 14.06 -13.86
CA TRP A 512 17.17 14.07 -14.87
C TRP A 512 15.77 14.20 -14.26
N TYR A 513 15.64 14.04 -12.93
CA TYR A 513 14.38 14.24 -12.22
C TYR A 513 13.88 15.68 -12.25
N LYS A 514 14.74 16.66 -12.56
CA LYS A 514 14.39 18.07 -12.57
C LYS A 514 14.71 18.71 -13.91
N ASP A 515 13.90 19.69 -14.27
CA ASP A 515 14.21 20.54 -15.40
C ASP A 515 15.46 21.36 -15.06
N ARG A 516 16.42 21.38 -16.00
CA ARG A 516 17.74 21.97 -15.74
C ARG A 516 17.71 23.50 -15.71
N GLN A 517 16.75 24.12 -16.38
CA GLN A 517 16.65 25.58 -16.45
C GLN A 517 15.91 26.13 -15.23
N SER A 518 14.73 25.56 -14.91
CA SER A 518 13.91 26.03 -13.80
C SER A 518 14.28 25.44 -12.44
N GLY A 519 15.00 24.31 -12.40
CA GLY A 519 15.30 23.58 -11.17
C GLY A 519 14.10 22.82 -10.58
N ARG A 520 12.92 22.90 -11.21
CA ARG A 520 11.68 22.26 -10.74
C ARG A 520 11.75 20.76 -10.93
N VAL A 521 11.24 20.01 -9.95
CA VAL A 521 11.21 18.54 -10.03
C VAL A 521 10.09 18.13 -10.97
N VAL A 522 10.41 17.37 -11.99
CA VAL A 522 9.52 16.99 -13.08
C VAL A 522 9.46 15.49 -13.30
N ALA A 523 9.88 14.65 -12.37
CA ALA A 523 9.78 13.20 -12.60
C ALA A 523 9.48 12.37 -11.36
N VAL A 524 9.20 12.95 -10.20
CA VAL A 524 8.99 12.17 -8.97
C VAL A 524 7.70 12.60 -8.29
N TRP A 525 7.00 11.63 -7.70
CA TRP A 525 5.84 11.88 -6.85
C TRP A 525 6.27 12.61 -5.57
N PRO A 526 5.53 13.63 -5.07
CA PRO A 526 5.84 14.33 -3.82
C PRO A 526 5.49 13.51 -2.58
N GLY A 527 6.02 12.30 -2.47
CA GLY A 527 5.70 11.41 -1.36
C GLY A 527 6.22 10.00 -1.55
N SER A 528 5.86 9.14 -0.60
CA SER A 528 6.17 7.72 -0.69
C SER A 528 5.33 7.02 -1.77
N SER A 529 5.74 5.81 -2.15
CA SER A 529 4.93 4.93 -2.98
C SER A 529 3.58 4.58 -2.36
N ILE A 530 3.56 4.40 -1.04
CA ILE A 530 2.33 4.11 -0.30
C ILE A 530 1.35 5.28 -0.40
N HIS A 531 1.84 6.52 -0.20
CA HIS A 531 1.04 7.73 -0.35
C HIS A 531 0.38 7.83 -1.74
N PHE A 532 1.13 7.50 -2.81
CA PHE A 532 0.56 7.45 -4.16
C PHE A 532 -0.52 6.39 -4.30
N MET A 533 -0.27 5.17 -3.83
CA MET A 533 -1.23 4.06 -3.95
C MET A 533 -2.53 4.35 -3.21
N GLU A 534 -2.46 4.90 -2.00
CA GLU A 534 -3.63 5.32 -1.23
C GLU A 534 -4.39 6.44 -1.95
N MET A 535 -3.67 7.42 -2.50
CA MET A 535 -4.26 8.55 -3.23
C MET A 535 -5.06 8.09 -4.45
N ILE A 536 -4.56 7.14 -5.23
CA ILE A 536 -5.23 6.68 -6.46
C ILE A 536 -6.25 5.56 -6.23
N ALA A 537 -6.31 4.98 -5.02
CA ALA A 537 -7.26 3.92 -4.70
C ALA A 537 -8.72 4.39 -4.74
N ASN A 538 -8.96 5.68 -4.44
CA ASN A 538 -10.27 6.31 -4.47
C ASN A 538 -10.26 7.51 -5.42
N PRO A 539 -10.65 7.34 -6.70
CA PRO A 539 -10.60 8.42 -7.68
C PRO A 539 -11.53 9.59 -7.31
N ARG A 540 -11.00 10.81 -7.42
CA ARG A 540 -11.71 12.08 -7.18
C ARG A 540 -12.48 12.52 -8.43
N TRP A 541 -13.64 11.90 -8.68
CA TRP A 541 -14.42 12.15 -9.89
C TRP A 541 -14.88 13.62 -10.04
N GLU A 542 -15.03 14.34 -8.92
CA GLU A 542 -15.39 15.75 -8.89
C GLU A 542 -14.33 16.68 -9.51
N ASP A 543 -13.10 16.20 -9.68
CA ASP A 543 -12.00 16.97 -10.27
C ASP A 543 -12.06 16.97 -11.82
N PHE A 544 -13.01 16.23 -12.42
CA PHE A 544 -13.20 16.11 -13.86
C PHE A 544 -14.43 16.89 -14.36
N ASN A 545 -14.32 17.41 -15.58
CA ASN A 545 -15.46 17.78 -16.41
C ASN A 545 -15.97 16.50 -17.09
N ILE A 546 -17.27 16.24 -16.95
CA ILE A 546 -17.92 15.05 -17.47
C ILE A 546 -19.02 15.49 -18.44
N ASP A 547 -18.87 15.10 -19.70
CA ASP A 547 -19.91 15.25 -20.72
C ASP A 547 -20.52 13.89 -21.02
N TYR A 548 -21.84 13.81 -21.06
CA TYR A 548 -22.58 12.56 -21.29
C TYR A 548 -22.96 12.40 -22.77
N ILE A 549 -23.14 11.16 -23.24
CA ILE A 549 -23.61 10.96 -24.62
C ILE A 549 -25.05 11.41 -24.81
N ASN A 550 -25.87 11.29 -23.77
CA ASN A 550 -27.28 11.63 -23.77
C ASN A 550 -27.50 13.01 -23.14
N ALA A 551 -28.53 13.72 -23.61
CA ALA A 551 -28.93 15.00 -23.03
C ALA A 551 -29.36 14.88 -21.56
N ASN A 552 -29.98 13.75 -21.19
CA ASN A 552 -30.27 13.43 -19.81
C ASN A 552 -29.15 12.51 -19.25
N PRO A 553 -28.37 12.97 -18.25
CA PRO A 553 -27.27 12.19 -17.68
C PRO A 553 -27.74 10.93 -16.92
N PHE A 554 -29.02 10.81 -16.57
CA PHE A 554 -29.57 9.65 -15.86
C PHE A 554 -30.03 8.51 -16.76
N MET A 555 -29.81 8.61 -18.07
CA MET A 555 -30.17 7.56 -19.06
C MET A 555 -29.49 6.20 -18.80
N PHE A 556 -28.43 6.16 -18.00
CA PHE A 556 -27.81 4.91 -17.57
C PHE A 556 -28.65 4.10 -16.57
N MET A 557 -29.64 4.74 -15.92
CA MET A 557 -30.59 4.05 -15.03
C MET A 557 -31.53 3.12 -15.81
N GLY A 558 -31.62 3.31 -17.13
CA GLY A 558 -32.41 2.47 -18.02
C GLY A 558 -33.88 2.47 -17.64
N ASN A 559 -34.47 1.28 -17.57
CA ASN A 559 -35.90 1.10 -17.31
C ASN A 559 -36.29 0.95 -15.83
N GLY A 560 -35.37 1.24 -14.91
CA GLY A 560 -35.61 1.11 -13.47
C GLY A 560 -35.49 -0.32 -12.92
N ILE A 561 -35.06 -1.29 -13.73
CA ILE A 561 -34.73 -2.66 -13.30
C ILE A 561 -33.23 -2.74 -12.97
N SER A 562 -32.87 -3.35 -11.84
CA SER A 562 -31.47 -3.60 -11.45
C SER A 562 -30.82 -4.77 -12.20
N GLN A 563 -29.51 -4.90 -12.09
CA GLN A 563 -28.79 -6.07 -12.64
C GLN A 563 -29.21 -7.38 -11.98
N HIS A 564 -29.44 -7.39 -10.66
CA HIS A 564 -29.88 -8.58 -9.92
C HIS A 564 -31.26 -9.06 -10.39
N GLU A 565 -32.21 -8.13 -10.54
CA GLU A 565 -33.55 -8.41 -11.08
C GLU A 565 -33.49 -8.93 -12.52
N ALA A 566 -32.66 -8.32 -13.36
CA ALA A 566 -32.54 -8.71 -14.77
C ALA A 566 -31.98 -10.12 -14.95
N LYS A 567 -31.14 -10.59 -14.02
CA LYS A 567 -30.48 -11.90 -14.03
C LYS A 567 -31.21 -12.97 -13.23
N ALA A 568 -32.34 -12.63 -12.59
CA ALA A 568 -33.06 -13.55 -11.70
C ALA A 568 -32.18 -14.06 -10.53
N GLU A 569 -31.27 -13.21 -10.06
CA GLU A 569 -30.41 -13.47 -8.89
C GLU A 569 -31.20 -13.24 -7.59
N ASP A 570 -30.55 -13.43 -6.44
CA ASP A 570 -31.18 -13.08 -5.17
C ASP A 570 -31.45 -11.57 -5.09
N LEU A 571 -32.71 -11.21 -4.92
CA LEU A 571 -33.15 -9.82 -4.78
C LEU A 571 -32.96 -9.30 -3.37
N THR A 572 -32.62 -10.18 -2.43
CA THR A 572 -32.25 -9.86 -1.06
C THR A 572 -30.75 -9.87 -0.84
N PHE A 573 -29.92 -9.77 -1.89
CA PHE A 573 -28.45 -9.71 -1.78
C PHE A 573 -27.96 -8.65 -0.78
N TYR A 574 -28.73 -7.57 -0.58
CA TYR A 574 -28.41 -6.53 0.38
C TYR A 574 -28.67 -6.94 1.83
N LEU A 575 -29.49 -7.98 2.08
CA LEU A 575 -29.74 -8.61 3.37
C LEU A 575 -28.71 -9.67 3.74
N ASP A 576 -28.01 -10.26 2.77
CA ASP A 576 -26.91 -11.19 3.00
C ASP A 576 -25.78 -10.56 3.86
N ASN A 577 -25.74 -9.23 3.93
CA ASN A 577 -24.80 -8.44 4.73
C ASN A 577 -25.47 -7.56 5.81
N MET A 578 -26.76 -7.79 6.15
CA MET A 578 -27.51 -6.94 7.11
C MET A 578 -27.52 -7.46 8.55
N VAL A 579 -26.95 -8.64 8.78
CA VAL A 579 -26.42 -9.06 10.07
C VAL A 579 -24.90 -9.09 9.87
N PRO A 580 -24.10 -8.30 10.60
CA PRO A 580 -22.66 -8.37 10.48
C PRO A 580 -22.24 -9.78 10.90
N ASP A 581 -21.84 -10.58 9.92
CA ASP A 581 -20.99 -11.73 10.14
C ASP A 581 -19.74 -11.22 10.88
N GLU A 582 -19.45 -11.75 12.07
CA GLU A 582 -18.40 -11.32 13.05
C GLU A 582 -16.96 -11.51 12.50
N THR A 583 -16.79 -11.46 11.18
CA THR A 583 -15.57 -11.78 10.44
C THR A 583 -15.20 -10.74 9.37
N THR A 584 -15.99 -9.69 9.18
CA THR A 584 -15.62 -8.62 8.24
C THR A 584 -15.14 -7.39 9.01
N THR A 585 -13.91 -7.51 9.51
CA THR A 585 -13.08 -6.36 9.88
C THR A 585 -13.01 -5.36 8.73
N VAL A 586 -12.94 -4.09 9.09
CA VAL A 586 -12.67 -2.96 8.20
C VAL A 586 -11.40 -3.26 7.41
N ALA A 587 -11.55 -3.72 6.17
CA ALA A 587 -10.46 -3.88 5.24
C ALA A 587 -10.10 -2.51 4.67
N SER A 588 -9.00 -1.96 5.17
CA SER A 588 -8.10 -1.22 4.29
C SER A 588 -7.60 -2.18 3.21
N SER A 589 -7.51 -1.64 2.01
CA SER A 589 -7.26 -2.32 0.75
C SER A 589 -5.90 -3.03 0.70
N SER A 590 -5.91 -4.37 0.68
CA SER A 590 -5.17 -5.25 -0.25
C SER A 590 -5.22 -6.70 0.25
N ASP A 591 -5.52 -7.63 -0.66
CA ASP A 591 -5.58 -9.09 -0.49
C ASP A 591 -6.75 -9.68 0.33
N GLN A 592 -7.83 -10.04 -0.38
CA GLN A 592 -8.62 -11.22 -0.01
C GLN A 592 -8.64 -12.21 -1.19
N LEU A 593 -7.68 -13.13 -1.17
CA LEU A 593 -7.94 -14.50 -1.60
C LEU A 593 -8.88 -15.10 -0.55
N ALA A 594 -10.07 -15.52 -0.97
CA ALA A 594 -11.09 -16.06 -0.10
C ALA A 594 -10.59 -17.30 0.66
N MET A 595 -10.35 -17.15 1.96
CA MET A 595 -10.62 -18.20 2.94
C MET A 595 -11.96 -17.86 3.59
N ALA A 596 -12.86 -18.84 3.64
CA ALA A 596 -14.19 -18.66 4.21
C ALA A 596 -14.10 -18.10 5.65
N PRO A 597 -15.02 -17.21 6.07
CA PRO A 597 -15.03 -16.68 7.42
C PRO A 597 -15.21 -17.83 8.43
N GLN A 598 -14.29 -17.92 9.39
CA GLN A 598 -14.43 -18.80 10.54
C GLN A 598 -15.31 -18.11 11.57
N THR A 599 -16.52 -18.63 11.79
CA THR A 599 -17.48 -18.13 12.79
C THR A 599 -16.91 -18.21 14.22
N PRO A 600 -17.40 -17.43 15.20
CA PRO A 600 -17.00 -17.55 16.61
C PRO A 600 -17.06 -18.99 17.14
N GLU A 601 -18.07 -19.75 16.72
CA GLU A 601 -18.20 -21.18 17.01
C GLU A 601 -16.95 -21.91 16.51
N SER A 602 -16.53 -21.72 15.26
CA SER A 602 -15.36 -22.43 14.73
C SER A 602 -14.01 -22.04 15.38
N LYS A 603 -13.86 -20.80 15.87
CA LYS A 603 -12.62 -20.33 16.53
C LYS A 603 -12.51 -20.76 17.99
N PHE A 604 -13.63 -20.81 18.70
CA PHE A 604 -13.67 -21.07 20.14
C PHE A 604 -14.16 -22.47 20.52
N TYR A 605 -14.72 -23.25 19.58
CA TYR A 605 -15.22 -24.59 19.90
C TYR A 605 -14.16 -25.48 20.55
N GLY A 606 -14.52 -26.07 21.69
CA GLY A 606 -13.65 -26.97 22.46
C GLY A 606 -12.53 -26.26 23.25
N GLY A 607 -12.45 -24.93 23.20
CA GLY A 607 -11.50 -24.13 23.97
C GLY A 607 -11.87 -23.97 25.45
N VAL A 608 -10.91 -23.54 26.25
CA VAL A 608 -11.10 -23.23 27.68
C VAL A 608 -11.10 -21.73 27.90
N ALA A 609 -12.18 -21.22 28.52
CA ALA A 609 -12.33 -19.82 28.90
C ALA A 609 -12.34 -19.64 30.41
N VAL A 610 -11.65 -18.62 30.93
CA VAL A 610 -11.67 -18.23 32.34
C VAL A 610 -12.20 -16.81 32.46
N ILE A 611 -13.27 -16.62 33.23
CA ILE A 611 -13.94 -15.32 33.37
C ILE A 611 -14.03 -14.97 34.85
N THR A 612 -13.44 -13.85 35.26
CA THR A 612 -13.50 -13.36 36.65
C THR A 612 -14.69 -12.42 36.88
N GLY A 613 -15.27 -12.45 38.08
CA GLY A 613 -16.51 -11.72 38.38
C GLY A 613 -17.71 -12.24 37.57
N ALA A 614 -17.71 -13.53 37.24
CA ALA A 614 -18.68 -14.13 36.33
C ALA A 614 -20.02 -14.51 37.01
N GLY A 615 -20.14 -14.32 38.33
CA GLY A 615 -21.37 -14.61 39.09
C GLY A 615 -22.49 -13.58 38.89
N GLY A 616 -22.31 -12.52 38.08
CA GLY A 616 -23.40 -11.61 37.75
C GLY A 616 -23.00 -10.45 36.85
N GLY A 617 -23.98 -9.63 36.45
CA GLY A 617 -23.76 -8.52 35.54
C GLY A 617 -23.13 -8.98 34.22
N LEU A 618 -22.23 -8.17 33.66
CA LEU A 618 -21.59 -8.44 32.36
C LEU A 618 -20.89 -9.81 32.32
N GLY A 619 -20.22 -10.20 33.41
CA GLY A 619 -19.47 -11.46 33.48
C GLY A 619 -20.35 -12.70 33.29
N SER A 620 -21.59 -12.69 33.79
CA SER A 620 -22.50 -13.84 33.61
C SER A 620 -23.11 -13.90 32.21
N GLY A 621 -23.29 -12.75 31.55
CA GLY A 621 -23.67 -12.68 30.14
C GLY A 621 -22.56 -13.21 29.23
N LEU A 622 -21.32 -12.79 29.47
CA LEU A 622 -20.14 -13.28 28.74
C LEU A 622 -19.97 -14.79 28.92
N ALA A 623 -20.10 -15.30 30.15
CA ALA A 623 -20.02 -16.73 30.41
C ALA A 623 -21.04 -17.56 29.61
N ARG A 624 -22.30 -17.10 29.54
CA ARG A 624 -23.35 -17.76 28.76
C ARG A 624 -23.12 -17.68 27.26
N ARG A 625 -22.72 -16.51 26.74
CA ARG A 625 -22.42 -16.32 25.31
C ARG A 625 -21.23 -17.18 24.88
N ILE A 626 -20.15 -17.19 25.65
CA ILE A 626 -18.94 -17.97 25.34
C ILE A 626 -19.22 -19.47 25.41
N ALA A 627 -19.98 -19.94 26.41
CA ALA A 627 -20.38 -21.33 26.48
C ALA A 627 -21.25 -21.76 25.29
N SER A 628 -22.05 -20.86 24.70
CA SER A 628 -22.87 -21.15 23.52
C SER A 628 -22.06 -21.50 22.27
N PHE A 629 -20.77 -21.13 22.24
CA PHE A 629 -19.83 -21.48 21.17
C PHE A 629 -19.15 -22.84 21.40
N GLY A 630 -19.50 -23.56 22.46
CA GLY A 630 -18.93 -24.87 22.77
C GLY A 630 -17.60 -24.83 23.55
N MET A 631 -17.29 -23.69 24.19
CA MET A 631 -16.17 -23.61 25.13
C MET A 631 -16.51 -24.21 26.49
N ILE A 632 -15.47 -24.66 27.20
CA ILE A 632 -15.51 -24.96 28.63
C ILE A 632 -15.29 -23.65 29.39
N VAL A 633 -16.27 -23.21 30.18
CA VAL A 633 -16.21 -21.91 30.87
C VAL A 633 -15.98 -22.08 32.38
N ILE A 634 -14.88 -21.53 32.87
CA ILE A 634 -14.59 -21.42 34.29
C ILE A 634 -15.19 -20.11 34.80
N VAL A 635 -16.27 -20.24 35.58
CA VAL A 635 -17.03 -19.13 36.17
C VAL A 635 -16.40 -18.81 37.53
N ALA A 636 -15.47 -17.84 37.56
CA ALA A 636 -14.78 -17.45 38.77
C ALA A 636 -15.44 -16.20 39.40
N ASP A 637 -15.85 -16.31 40.66
CA ASP A 637 -16.44 -15.20 41.43
C ASP A 637 -16.13 -15.39 42.92
N ILE A 638 -16.08 -14.30 43.69
CA ILE A 638 -15.87 -14.38 45.14
C ILE A 638 -17.05 -15.10 45.85
N ALA A 639 -18.25 -15.00 45.28
CA ALA A 639 -19.45 -15.65 45.80
C ALA A 639 -19.72 -16.96 45.03
N LEU A 640 -19.33 -18.09 45.63
CA LEU A 640 -19.46 -19.41 45.01
C LEU A 640 -20.89 -19.73 44.57
N GLU A 641 -21.89 -19.40 45.39
CA GLU A 641 -23.30 -19.69 45.10
C GLU A 641 -23.75 -19.04 43.78
N ARG A 642 -23.40 -17.76 43.57
CA ARG A 642 -23.73 -17.04 42.32
C ARG A 642 -22.97 -17.58 41.12
N ALA A 643 -21.70 -17.95 41.29
CA ALA A 643 -20.94 -18.60 40.23
C ALA A 643 -21.58 -19.95 39.86
N GLU A 644 -22.06 -20.70 40.84
CA GLU A 644 -22.71 -22.00 40.65
C GLU A 644 -24.09 -21.87 39.99
N GLU A 645 -24.85 -20.82 40.26
CA GLU A 645 -26.09 -20.50 39.54
C GLU A 645 -25.82 -20.28 38.04
N VAL A 646 -24.78 -19.50 37.70
CA VAL A 646 -24.41 -19.23 36.32
C VAL A 646 -23.90 -20.51 35.64
N ALA A 647 -22.99 -21.26 36.28
CA ALA A 647 -22.48 -22.51 35.75
C ALA A 647 -23.61 -23.56 35.56
N SER A 648 -24.54 -23.66 36.50
CA SER A 648 -25.71 -24.54 36.41
C SER A 648 -26.63 -24.16 35.24
N SER A 649 -26.84 -22.87 35.01
CA SER A 649 -27.64 -22.41 33.86
C SER A 649 -27.01 -22.71 32.51
N ILE A 650 -25.67 -22.77 32.44
CA ILE A 650 -24.95 -23.16 31.22
C ILE A 650 -25.09 -24.67 31.02
N ARG A 651 -24.92 -25.47 32.08
CA ARG A 651 -25.07 -26.93 32.02
C ARG A 651 -26.50 -27.37 31.70
N SER A 652 -27.53 -26.62 32.12
CA SER A 652 -28.93 -26.96 31.84
C SER A 652 -29.31 -26.87 30.36
N VAL A 653 -28.52 -26.14 29.56
CA VAL A 653 -28.66 -26.07 28.09
C VAL A 653 -27.55 -26.84 27.36
N ASN A 654 -26.97 -27.85 28.02
CA ASN A 654 -25.89 -28.71 27.50
C ASN A 654 -24.54 -28.03 27.24
N GLY A 655 -24.29 -26.85 27.82
CA GLY A 655 -22.97 -26.21 27.81
C GLY A 655 -22.04 -26.80 28.90
N GLN A 656 -20.74 -26.47 28.82
CA GLN A 656 -19.74 -26.92 29.80
C GLN A 656 -19.28 -25.74 30.67
N ALA A 657 -19.52 -25.81 31.98
CA ALA A 657 -19.05 -24.80 32.91
C ALA A 657 -18.78 -25.34 34.31
N GLU A 658 -17.79 -24.75 34.99
CA GLU A 658 -17.44 -25.05 36.39
C GLU A 658 -17.34 -23.74 37.19
N ALA A 659 -17.95 -23.70 38.37
CA ALA A 659 -17.88 -22.55 39.27
C ALA A 659 -16.68 -22.66 40.22
N ARG A 660 -16.02 -21.53 40.47
CA ARG A 660 -14.91 -21.42 41.42
C ARG A 660 -15.01 -20.17 42.28
N ALA A 661 -14.85 -20.35 43.58
CA ALA A 661 -14.69 -19.26 44.54
C ALA A 661 -13.29 -18.66 44.37
N VAL A 662 -13.21 -17.40 43.95
CA VAL A 662 -11.93 -16.70 43.73
C VAL A 662 -12.07 -15.23 44.10
N ASP A 663 -11.25 -14.79 45.05
CA ASP A 663 -11.04 -13.37 45.33
C ASP A 663 -9.90 -12.82 44.47
N VAL A 664 -10.27 -11.97 43.49
CA VAL A 664 -9.30 -11.40 42.55
C VAL A 664 -8.30 -10.44 43.18
N SER A 665 -8.62 -9.88 44.36
CA SER A 665 -7.71 -9.01 45.09
C SER A 665 -6.50 -9.78 45.63
N ARG A 666 -6.55 -11.12 45.68
CA ARG A 666 -5.52 -11.97 46.25
C ARG A 666 -4.74 -12.69 45.14
N PRO A 667 -3.44 -12.39 44.95
CA PRO A 667 -2.66 -12.97 43.85
C PRO A 667 -2.53 -14.49 43.93
N ASP A 668 -2.42 -15.05 45.15
CA ASP A 668 -2.29 -16.49 45.37
C ASP A 668 -3.54 -17.27 44.94
N GLU A 669 -4.74 -16.66 45.02
CA GLU A 669 -5.98 -17.31 44.59
C GLU A 669 -6.07 -17.39 43.06
N LEU A 670 -5.55 -16.38 42.34
CA LEU A 670 -5.44 -16.43 40.88
C LEU A 670 -4.40 -17.44 40.42
N ASP A 671 -3.27 -17.56 41.13
CA ASP A 671 -2.27 -18.60 40.86
C ASP A 671 -2.85 -19.99 41.09
N ALA A 672 -3.61 -20.17 42.18
CA ALA A 672 -4.31 -21.42 42.47
C ALA A 672 -5.34 -21.75 41.39
N LEU A 673 -6.11 -20.75 40.92
CA LEU A 673 -7.05 -20.92 39.80
C LEU A 673 -6.32 -21.30 38.51
N ALA A 674 -5.27 -20.58 38.10
CA ALA A 674 -4.53 -20.86 36.88
C ALA A 674 -3.90 -22.26 36.91
N LYS A 675 -3.32 -22.66 38.06
CA LYS A 675 -2.82 -24.02 38.27
C LYS A 675 -3.92 -25.07 38.16
N TYR A 676 -5.07 -24.82 38.79
CA TYR A 676 -6.21 -25.72 38.74
C TYR A 676 -6.71 -25.92 37.31
N VAL A 677 -7.01 -24.83 36.60
CA VAL A 677 -7.55 -24.87 35.22
C VAL A 677 -6.57 -25.58 34.30
N TYR A 678 -5.28 -25.24 34.37
CA TYR A 678 -4.26 -25.93 33.57
C TYR A 678 -4.19 -27.44 33.85
N THR A 679 -4.30 -27.83 35.11
CA THR A 679 -4.22 -29.25 35.51
C THR A 679 -5.42 -30.07 35.03
N HIS A 680 -6.63 -29.48 35.02
CA HIS A 680 -7.88 -30.21 34.76
C HIS A 680 -8.39 -30.05 33.33
N TYR A 681 -8.05 -28.94 32.66
CA TYR A 681 -8.58 -28.57 31.35
C TYR A 681 -7.50 -28.22 30.30
N GLY A 682 -6.26 -27.99 30.73
CA GLY A 682 -5.15 -27.65 29.82
C GLY A 682 -5.02 -26.16 29.53
N ASP A 683 -4.59 -25.83 28.31
CA ASP A 683 -4.29 -24.44 27.93
C ASP A 683 -5.55 -23.57 27.90
N VAL A 684 -5.47 -22.39 28.53
CA VAL A 684 -6.52 -21.38 28.46
C VAL A 684 -6.43 -20.67 27.12
N GLN A 685 -7.52 -20.72 26.36
CA GLN A 685 -7.63 -20.03 25.07
C GLN A 685 -8.18 -18.61 25.25
N LEU A 686 -9.04 -18.37 26.24
CA LEU A 686 -9.66 -17.06 26.47
C LEU A 686 -9.64 -16.69 27.96
N LEU A 687 -8.95 -15.61 28.32
CA LEU A 687 -8.98 -15.02 29.66
C LEU A 687 -9.77 -13.71 29.62
N ILE A 688 -10.80 -13.59 30.45
CA ILE A 688 -11.57 -12.36 30.62
C ILE A 688 -11.45 -11.86 32.06
N ASN A 689 -10.69 -10.78 32.21
CA ASN A 689 -10.54 -10.05 33.47
C ASN A 689 -11.69 -9.03 33.59
N ASN A 690 -12.83 -9.49 34.14
CA ASN A 690 -14.08 -8.72 34.22
C ASN A 690 -14.41 -8.20 35.63
N ALA A 691 -13.91 -8.83 36.70
CA ALA A 691 -14.25 -8.45 38.07
C ALA A 691 -14.00 -6.95 38.33
N ALA A 692 -15.06 -6.26 38.78
CA ALA A 692 -14.99 -4.85 39.15
C ALA A 692 -16.10 -4.50 40.16
N ILE A 693 -15.83 -3.51 41.00
CA ILE A 693 -16.79 -2.90 41.93
C ILE A 693 -16.86 -1.38 41.72
N GLU A 694 -18.02 -0.81 42.04
CA GLU A 694 -18.28 0.63 42.01
C GLU A 694 -18.11 1.24 43.40
N THR A 695 -17.62 2.49 43.45
CA THR A 695 -17.46 3.26 44.68
C THR A 695 -17.86 4.70 44.45
N LEU A 696 -18.99 5.09 45.04
CA LEU A 696 -19.56 6.42 44.93
C LEU A 696 -19.22 7.30 46.13
N GLY A 697 -18.97 8.58 45.85
CA GLY A 697 -18.73 9.63 46.83
C GLY A 697 -17.70 10.65 46.35
N PRO A 698 -17.64 11.83 46.97
CA PRO A 698 -16.58 12.78 46.69
C PRO A 698 -15.25 12.19 47.18
N CYS A 699 -14.17 12.40 46.43
CA CYS A 699 -12.91 11.68 46.64
C CYS A 699 -12.35 11.80 48.07
N TRP A 700 -12.59 12.94 48.74
CA TRP A 700 -12.16 13.21 50.11
C TRP A 700 -13.02 12.56 51.21
N ALA A 701 -14.20 12.02 50.87
CA ALA A 701 -15.09 11.38 51.84
C ALA A 701 -15.11 9.84 51.73
N ILE A 702 -14.46 9.28 50.71
CA ILE A 702 -14.28 7.83 50.59
C ILE A 702 -13.19 7.41 51.57
N SER A 703 -13.46 6.38 52.40
CA SER A 703 -12.46 5.87 53.35
C SER A 703 -11.26 5.26 52.63
N ALA A 704 -10.08 5.31 53.26
CA ALA A 704 -8.88 4.69 52.72
C ALA A 704 -9.07 3.18 52.45
N GLU A 705 -9.74 2.47 53.37
CA GLU A 705 -10.06 1.05 53.22
C GLU A 705 -10.92 0.77 51.98
N ARG A 706 -11.91 1.62 51.70
CA ARG A 706 -12.77 1.46 50.52
C ARG A 706 -12.01 1.79 49.23
N TRP A 707 -11.14 2.79 49.26
CA TRP A 707 -10.20 3.06 48.15
C TRP A 707 -9.36 1.83 47.85
N GLU A 708 -8.67 1.28 48.85
CA GLU A 708 -7.85 0.07 48.71
C GLU A 708 -8.65 -1.11 48.18
N THR A 709 -9.86 -1.34 48.70
CA THR A 709 -10.73 -2.41 48.19
C THR A 709 -11.05 -2.23 46.71
N THR A 710 -11.34 -1.00 46.27
CA THR A 710 -11.66 -0.69 44.87
C THR A 710 -10.44 -0.85 43.97
N LEU A 711 -9.26 -0.38 44.38
CA LEU A 711 -8.02 -0.52 43.63
C LEU A 711 -7.59 -1.99 43.52
N ASN A 712 -7.66 -2.74 44.62
CA ASN A 712 -7.25 -4.14 44.67
C ASN A 712 -8.15 -5.05 43.82
N VAL A 713 -9.45 -4.78 43.77
CA VAL A 713 -10.35 -5.52 42.89
C VAL A 713 -10.19 -5.09 41.43
N ASN A 714 -10.31 -3.79 41.14
CA ASN A 714 -10.44 -3.32 39.75
C ASN A 714 -9.12 -3.25 38.98
N ILE A 715 -7.99 -2.97 39.66
CA ILE A 715 -6.66 -2.87 39.02
C ILE A 715 -5.88 -4.14 39.28
N HIS A 716 -5.62 -4.46 40.55
CA HIS A 716 -4.78 -5.61 40.88
C HIS A 716 -5.42 -6.92 40.44
N GLY A 717 -6.74 -7.06 40.49
CA GLY A 717 -7.42 -8.24 39.93
C GLY A 717 -7.10 -8.51 38.46
N VAL A 718 -7.03 -7.46 37.62
CA VAL A 718 -6.65 -7.58 36.21
C VAL A 718 -5.18 -7.96 36.07
N ILE A 719 -4.29 -7.30 36.83
CA ILE A 719 -2.85 -7.57 36.82
C ILE A 719 -2.55 -9.00 37.29
N HIS A 720 -3.21 -9.45 38.36
CA HIS A 720 -3.08 -10.80 38.90
C HIS A 720 -3.55 -11.84 37.90
N GLY A 721 -4.68 -11.60 37.22
CA GLY A 721 -5.17 -12.47 36.15
C GLY A 721 -4.15 -12.61 35.01
N VAL A 722 -3.66 -11.49 34.47
CA VAL A 722 -2.64 -11.52 33.41
C VAL A 722 -1.36 -12.22 33.92
N ARG A 723 -0.85 -11.87 35.10
CA ARG A 723 0.36 -12.49 35.68
C ARG A 723 0.23 -14.01 35.84
N ALA A 724 -0.92 -14.49 36.30
CA ALA A 724 -1.14 -15.91 36.60
C ALA A 724 -1.28 -16.77 35.33
N PHE A 725 -1.94 -16.24 34.29
CA PHE A 725 -2.29 -17.01 33.09
C PHE A 725 -1.35 -16.76 31.90
N LEU A 726 -0.90 -15.52 31.67
CA LEU A 726 -0.14 -15.14 30.48
C LEU A 726 1.12 -15.99 30.26
N PRO A 727 1.99 -16.26 31.25
CA PRO A 727 3.20 -17.04 31.01
C PRO A 727 2.93 -18.42 30.42
N ARG A 728 1.84 -19.08 30.83
CA ARG A 728 1.42 -20.39 30.31
C ARG A 728 0.77 -20.27 28.95
N MET A 729 -0.06 -19.24 28.73
CA MET A 729 -0.63 -18.96 27.40
C MET A 729 0.48 -18.71 26.38
N MET A 730 1.51 -17.93 26.73
CA MET A 730 2.68 -17.70 25.88
C MET A 730 3.46 -19.00 25.62
N ALA A 731 3.65 -19.83 26.65
CA ALA A 731 4.34 -21.11 26.51
C ALA A 731 3.59 -22.11 25.62
N SER A 732 2.26 -22.03 25.54
CA SER A 732 1.45 -22.89 24.66
C SER A 732 1.71 -22.62 23.17
N GLY A 733 2.11 -21.39 22.82
CA GLY A 733 2.30 -20.94 21.44
C GLY A 733 1.02 -20.93 20.58
N LYS A 734 -0.15 -21.19 21.18
CA LYS A 734 -1.44 -21.22 20.49
C LYS A 734 -2.05 -19.83 20.40
N GLU A 735 -2.82 -19.61 19.33
CA GLU A 735 -3.67 -18.43 19.22
C GLU A 735 -4.64 -18.38 20.42
N SER A 736 -4.61 -17.27 21.16
CA SER A 736 -5.37 -17.11 22.40
C SER A 736 -5.69 -15.64 22.67
N TRP A 737 -6.59 -15.35 23.61
CA TRP A 737 -7.16 -14.02 23.84
C TRP A 737 -7.11 -13.62 25.31
N ILE A 738 -6.71 -12.38 25.57
CA ILE A 738 -6.80 -11.72 26.88
C ILE A 738 -7.67 -10.48 26.74
N VAL A 739 -8.76 -10.46 27.50
CA VAL A 739 -9.77 -9.40 27.48
C VAL A 739 -9.81 -8.74 28.84
N ASN A 740 -9.54 -7.44 28.88
CA ASN A 740 -9.61 -6.64 30.10
C ASN A 740 -10.82 -5.68 30.02
N ILE A 741 -11.68 -5.71 31.03
CA ILE A 741 -12.88 -4.85 31.06
C ILE A 741 -12.52 -3.48 31.65
N SER A 742 -12.32 -2.51 30.77
CA SER A 742 -12.18 -1.09 31.06
C SER A 742 -13.57 -0.42 31.22
N SER A 743 -13.75 0.82 30.77
CA SER A 743 -15.02 1.56 30.77
C SER A 743 -14.89 2.82 29.92
N ALA A 744 -16.01 3.39 29.46
CA ALA A 744 -16.03 4.78 28.97
C ALA A 744 -15.46 5.75 30.01
N GLY A 745 -15.59 5.43 31.31
CA GLY A 745 -14.94 6.14 32.41
C GLY A 745 -13.40 6.14 32.36
N ALA A 746 -12.74 5.36 31.50
CA ALA A 746 -11.30 5.44 31.28
C ALA A 746 -10.85 6.67 30.48
N PHE A 747 -11.80 7.43 29.92
CA PHE A 747 -11.52 8.57 29.04
C PHE A 747 -12.21 9.85 29.48
N THR A 748 -12.93 9.82 30.60
CA THR A 748 -13.67 10.97 31.12
C THR A 748 -13.57 11.05 32.64
N THR A 749 -13.89 12.22 33.20
CA THR A 749 -14.02 12.42 34.65
C THR A 749 -15.48 12.48 35.02
N ILE A 750 -15.88 11.72 36.05
CA ILE A 750 -17.27 11.69 36.54
C ILE A 750 -17.27 12.07 38.02
N PRO A 751 -17.82 13.25 38.38
CA PRO A 751 -17.93 13.66 39.78
C PRO A 751 -18.64 12.59 40.61
N GLY A 752 -18.09 12.28 41.78
CA GLY A 752 -18.66 11.23 42.64
C GLY A 752 -18.27 9.80 42.29
N GLN A 753 -17.56 9.55 41.19
CA GLN A 753 -17.11 8.21 40.76
C GLN A 753 -15.58 8.15 40.63
N SER A 754 -14.87 9.02 41.36
CA SER A 754 -13.42 9.18 41.25
C SER A 754 -12.63 7.87 41.41
N ALA A 755 -12.99 7.05 42.41
CA ALA A 755 -12.31 5.78 42.66
C ALA A 755 -12.46 4.80 41.48
N TYR A 756 -13.66 4.68 40.91
CA TYR A 756 -13.88 3.83 39.76
C TYR A 756 -13.17 4.36 38.50
N VAL A 757 -13.34 5.65 38.18
CA VAL A 757 -12.73 6.30 37.02
C VAL A 757 -11.20 6.15 37.01
N VAL A 758 -10.55 6.34 38.16
CA VAL A 758 -9.10 6.13 38.31
C VAL A 758 -8.71 4.70 37.97
N THR A 759 -9.47 3.71 38.47
CA THR A 759 -9.17 2.30 38.17
C THR A 759 -9.31 1.98 36.69
N LYS A 760 -10.31 2.56 36.01
CA LYS A 760 -10.53 2.30 34.58
C LYS A 760 -9.48 2.96 33.68
N HIS A 761 -8.98 4.14 34.05
CA HIS A 761 -7.79 4.72 33.41
C HIS A 761 -6.56 3.81 33.57
N ALA A 762 -6.33 3.26 34.77
CA ALA A 762 -5.21 2.36 35.03
C ALA A 762 -5.31 1.05 34.22
N VAL A 763 -6.51 0.44 34.18
CA VAL A 763 -6.76 -0.78 33.38
C VAL A 763 -6.55 -0.50 31.89
N GLN A 764 -6.97 0.66 31.39
CA GLN A 764 -6.76 1.06 30.01
C GLN A 764 -5.27 1.15 29.66
N ALA A 765 -4.50 1.91 30.43
CA ALA A 765 -3.07 2.08 30.22
C ALA A 765 -2.30 0.75 30.33
N PHE A 766 -2.66 -0.10 31.31
CA PHE A 766 -2.08 -1.43 31.46
C PHE A 766 -2.37 -2.32 30.23
N THR A 767 -3.59 -2.28 29.71
CA THR A 767 -4.00 -3.10 28.55
C THR A 767 -3.31 -2.65 27.26
N GLU A 768 -3.11 -1.34 27.06
CA GLU A 768 -2.31 -0.78 25.96
C GLU A 768 -0.85 -1.22 26.04
N SER A 769 -0.27 -1.17 27.23
CA SER A 769 1.11 -1.58 27.47
C SER A 769 1.29 -3.07 27.16
N LEU A 770 0.39 -3.91 27.69
CA LEU A 770 0.37 -5.35 27.42
C LEU A 770 0.24 -5.68 25.93
N TYR A 771 -0.64 -4.97 25.20
CA TYR A 771 -0.81 -5.16 23.76
C TYR A 771 0.47 -4.86 22.98
N VAL A 772 1.12 -3.72 23.27
CA VAL A 772 2.37 -3.32 22.58
C VAL A 772 3.51 -4.28 22.93
N GLU A 773 3.63 -4.70 24.20
CA GLU A 773 4.63 -5.67 24.64
C GLU A 773 4.49 -7.02 23.91
N LEU A 774 3.28 -7.60 23.88
CA LEU A 774 3.05 -8.89 23.21
C LEU A 774 3.19 -8.80 21.68
N LYS A 775 2.75 -7.69 21.09
CA LYS A 775 2.92 -7.44 19.65
C LYS A 775 4.39 -7.27 19.26
N SER A 776 5.18 -6.60 20.10
CA SER A 776 6.63 -6.45 19.88
C SER A 776 7.38 -7.79 19.86
N GLN A 777 6.87 -8.76 20.64
CA GLN A 777 7.40 -10.12 20.71
C GLN A 777 6.78 -11.07 19.66
N LYS A 778 5.89 -10.56 18.79
CA LYS A 778 5.15 -11.34 17.78
C LYS A 778 4.39 -12.53 18.38
N ASN A 779 3.87 -12.36 19.60
CA ASN A 779 3.15 -13.42 20.28
C ASN A 779 1.75 -13.61 19.64
N PRO A 780 1.25 -14.85 19.46
CA PRO A 780 -0.07 -15.11 18.88
C PRO A 780 -1.26 -14.80 19.83
N ILE A 781 -1.01 -14.15 20.97
CA ILE A 781 -2.03 -13.72 21.92
C ILE A 781 -2.61 -12.36 21.49
N HIS A 782 -3.92 -12.33 21.29
CA HIS A 782 -4.70 -11.12 21.09
C HIS A 782 -5.03 -10.47 22.43
N VAL A 783 -4.88 -9.15 22.52
CA VAL A 783 -5.24 -8.37 23.73
C VAL A 783 -6.34 -7.39 23.36
N SER A 784 -7.39 -7.32 24.18
CA SER A 784 -8.53 -6.43 23.97
C SER A 784 -8.84 -5.61 25.23
N SER A 785 -9.05 -4.31 25.05
CA SER A 785 -9.66 -3.41 26.03
C SER A 785 -11.13 -3.19 25.69
N VAL A 786 -12.00 -3.65 26.59
CA VAL A 786 -13.45 -3.46 26.46
C VAL A 786 -13.83 -2.16 27.16
N ILE A 787 -14.56 -1.30 26.46
CA ILE A 787 -15.01 0.02 26.89
C ILE A 787 -16.55 0.01 26.94
N PRO A 788 -17.17 -0.52 28.00
CA PRO A 788 -18.60 -0.41 28.15
C PRO A 788 -19.04 1.04 28.40
N GLY A 789 -20.14 1.43 27.76
CA GLY A 789 -21.00 2.53 28.22
C GLY A 789 -21.87 2.11 29.41
N LEU A 790 -23.05 2.71 29.55
CA LEU A 790 -23.98 2.34 30.61
C LEU A 790 -24.63 0.97 30.32
N LEU A 791 -24.41 -0.01 31.20
CA LEU A 791 -24.96 -1.35 31.10
C LEU A 791 -25.86 -1.67 32.31
N ASN A 792 -26.92 -2.45 32.09
CA ASN A 792 -27.79 -2.95 33.16
C ASN A 792 -27.16 -4.11 33.94
N THR A 793 -26.07 -3.84 34.66
CA THR A 793 -25.25 -4.86 35.35
C THR A 793 -25.58 -5.05 36.83
N GLY A 794 -26.42 -4.17 37.38
CA GLY A 794 -26.66 -4.07 38.83
C GLY A 794 -25.45 -3.61 39.64
N ILE A 795 -24.41 -3.04 39.01
CA ILE A 795 -23.18 -2.62 39.72
C ILE A 795 -23.47 -1.55 40.79
N PHE A 796 -24.40 -0.62 40.52
CA PHE A 796 -24.84 0.41 41.47
C PHE A 796 -25.72 -0.14 42.61
N ASP A 797 -26.38 -1.28 42.39
CA ASP A 797 -27.16 -1.96 43.43
C ASP A 797 -26.28 -2.73 44.42
N ARG A 798 -25.04 -3.04 44.01
CA ARG A 798 -24.04 -3.82 44.76
C ARG A 798 -22.99 -2.96 45.45
N VAL A 799 -23.15 -1.63 45.44
CA VAL A 799 -22.30 -0.72 46.21
C VAL A 799 -22.49 -1.02 47.69
N ASP A 800 -21.39 -1.21 48.41
CA ASP A 800 -21.42 -1.55 49.83
C ASP A 800 -21.94 -0.36 50.65
N ARG A 801 -23.06 -0.58 51.34
CA ARG A 801 -23.78 0.42 52.14
C ARG A 801 -23.13 0.66 53.50
N ALA A 802 -22.30 -0.26 53.99
CA ALA A 802 -21.75 -0.21 55.33
C ALA A 802 -20.57 0.77 55.48
N GLN A 803 -19.98 1.23 54.38
CA GLN A 803 -18.73 2.00 54.37
C GLN A 803 -18.81 3.35 53.61
N GLN A 804 -20.00 3.79 53.18
CA GLN A 804 -20.17 5.13 52.60
C GLN A 804 -20.26 6.20 53.69
N ALA A 805 -19.75 7.41 53.40
CA ALA A 805 -20.00 8.58 54.21
C ALA A 805 -21.52 8.75 54.41
N ASN A 806 -21.94 9.04 55.66
CA ASN A 806 -23.35 9.20 56.10
C ASN A 806 -24.09 10.39 55.45
N ASP A 807 -23.82 10.72 54.18
CA ASP A 807 -24.43 11.82 53.43
C ASP A 807 -25.62 11.31 52.58
N PRO A 808 -26.86 11.71 52.91
CA PRO A 808 -28.08 11.27 52.20
C PRO A 808 -28.09 11.60 50.70
N SER A 809 -27.33 12.61 50.25
CA SER A 809 -27.30 13.04 48.85
C SER A 809 -26.68 11.98 47.92
N TRP A 810 -25.72 11.20 48.40
CA TRP A 810 -25.05 10.17 47.62
C TRP A 810 -25.85 8.88 47.51
N GLU A 811 -26.68 8.57 48.50
CA GLU A 811 -27.64 7.47 48.41
C GLU A 811 -28.72 7.77 47.36
N SER A 812 -29.18 9.03 47.28
CA SER A 812 -30.08 9.48 46.20
C SER A 812 -29.41 9.40 44.81
N HIS A 813 -28.15 9.81 44.70
CA HIS A 813 -27.38 9.69 43.46
C HIS A 813 -27.19 8.22 43.05
N ARG A 814 -26.86 7.33 43.99
CA ARG A 814 -26.74 5.88 43.75
C ARG A 814 -28.05 5.29 43.24
N GLN A 815 -29.18 5.61 43.88
CA GLN A 815 -30.50 5.13 43.47
C GLN A 815 -30.85 5.61 42.06
N SER A 816 -30.57 6.87 41.76
CA SER A 816 -30.78 7.46 40.43
C SER A 816 -29.93 6.75 39.36
N MET A 817 -28.65 6.48 39.63
CA MET A 817 -27.77 5.74 38.71
C MET A 817 -28.21 4.28 38.54
N ALA A 818 -28.67 3.63 39.60
CA ALA A 818 -29.22 2.28 39.53
C ALA A 818 -30.50 2.22 38.68
N GLU A 819 -31.39 3.20 38.83
CA GLU A 819 -32.60 3.32 38.01
C GLU A 819 -32.28 3.64 36.55
N LEU A 820 -31.36 4.58 36.30
CA LEU A 820 -30.89 4.90 34.96
C LEU A 820 -30.28 3.68 34.27
N ALA A 821 -29.44 2.91 34.97
CA ALA A 821 -28.85 1.68 34.43
C ALA A 821 -29.92 0.62 34.12
N ARG A 822 -30.96 0.49 34.95
CA ARG A 822 -32.06 -0.46 34.71
C ARG A 822 -32.94 -0.06 33.53
N ASN A 823 -33.25 1.23 33.39
CA ASN A 823 -34.21 1.73 32.41
C ASN A 823 -33.58 2.04 31.04
N HIS A 824 -32.31 2.47 31.04
CA HIS A 824 -31.63 2.98 29.84
C HIS A 824 -30.29 2.30 29.55
N GLY A 825 -29.77 1.47 30.48
CA GLY A 825 -28.55 0.70 30.24
C GLY A 825 -28.80 -0.42 29.22
N MET A 826 -27.82 -0.67 28.35
CA MET A 826 -27.89 -1.79 27.42
C MET A 826 -27.97 -3.12 28.18
N ASP A 827 -28.80 -4.03 27.65
CA ASP A 827 -28.94 -5.38 28.19
C ASP A 827 -27.60 -6.12 28.20
N VAL A 828 -27.39 -6.90 29.26
CA VAL A 828 -26.14 -7.63 29.47
C VAL A 828 -25.90 -8.69 28.39
N ASN A 829 -26.93 -9.35 27.87
CA ASN A 829 -26.74 -10.35 26.82
C ASN A 829 -26.40 -9.69 25.49
N GLU A 830 -27.03 -8.55 25.17
CA GLU A 830 -26.70 -7.79 23.97
C GLU A 830 -25.28 -7.21 24.06
N ALA A 831 -24.90 -6.64 25.20
CA ALA A 831 -23.53 -6.21 25.44
C ALA A 831 -22.53 -7.37 25.30
N SER A 832 -22.87 -8.54 25.84
CA SER A 832 -22.03 -9.73 25.78
C SER A 832 -21.92 -10.28 24.36
N ARG A 833 -23.00 -10.24 23.57
CA ARG A 833 -22.98 -10.53 22.14
C ARG A 833 -21.97 -9.61 21.49
N ILE A 834 -22.23 -8.30 21.50
CA ILE A 834 -21.38 -7.26 20.91
C ILE A 834 -19.92 -7.44 21.31
N ILE A 835 -19.60 -7.63 22.59
CA ILE A 835 -18.23 -7.75 23.08
C ILE A 835 -17.53 -8.96 22.46
N VAL A 836 -18.14 -10.15 22.53
CA VAL A 836 -17.47 -11.36 22.07
C VAL A 836 -17.21 -11.32 20.57
N GLU A 837 -18.09 -10.69 19.79
CA GLU A 837 -17.87 -10.52 18.34
C GLU A 837 -16.58 -9.77 18.04
N GLN A 838 -16.35 -8.67 18.74
CA GLN A 838 -15.13 -7.89 18.53
C GLN A 838 -13.89 -8.60 19.10
N VAL A 839 -14.03 -9.43 20.13
CA VAL A 839 -12.93 -10.25 20.68
C VAL A 839 -12.46 -11.28 19.63
N VAL A 840 -13.39 -11.97 18.98
CA VAL A 840 -13.10 -13.01 17.96
C VAL A 840 -12.35 -12.43 16.75
N GLU A 841 -12.68 -11.19 16.39
CA GLU A 841 -12.00 -10.42 15.34
C GLU A 841 -10.58 -9.96 15.72
N GLY A 842 -10.15 -10.17 16.98
CA GLY A 842 -8.85 -9.71 17.47
C GLY A 842 -8.76 -8.19 17.63
N ARG A 843 -9.90 -7.49 17.79
CA ARG A 843 -9.90 -6.04 17.99
C ARG A 843 -9.30 -5.69 19.35
N PHE A 844 -8.37 -4.72 19.34
CA PHE A 844 -7.88 -4.13 20.58
C PHE A 844 -8.97 -3.28 21.26
N TRP A 845 -9.63 -2.40 20.52
CA TRP A 845 -10.69 -1.54 21.03
C TRP A 845 -12.06 -2.19 20.86
N ILE A 846 -12.73 -2.49 21.96
CA ILE A 846 -14.08 -3.08 21.95
C ILE A 846 -15.05 -2.13 22.64
N SER A 847 -16.01 -1.58 21.91
CA SER A 847 -17.01 -0.68 22.50
C SER A 847 -18.42 -1.25 22.33
N THR A 848 -19.20 -1.23 23.41
CA THR A 848 -20.64 -1.52 23.36
C THR A 848 -21.45 -0.30 22.89
N HIS A 849 -20.89 0.90 22.98
CA HIS A 849 -21.55 2.15 22.59
C HIS A 849 -20.61 3.01 21.71
N PRO A 850 -20.38 2.64 20.44
CA PRO A 850 -19.34 3.27 19.61
C PRO A 850 -19.52 4.79 19.44
N ALA A 851 -20.76 5.28 19.36
CA ALA A 851 -21.05 6.71 19.27
C ALA A 851 -20.65 7.46 20.55
N LEU A 852 -21.05 6.95 21.71
CA LEU A 852 -20.68 7.53 23.01
C LEU A 852 -19.16 7.48 23.23
N THR A 853 -18.52 6.35 22.92
CA THR A 853 -17.07 6.22 23.04
C THR A 853 -16.35 7.23 22.15
N ARG A 854 -16.81 7.43 20.91
CA ARG A 854 -16.23 8.43 20.00
C ARG A 854 -16.38 9.84 20.53
N GLU A 855 -17.55 10.20 21.05
CA GLU A 855 -17.81 11.51 21.64
C GLU A 855 -16.91 11.77 22.85
N VAL A 856 -16.83 10.84 23.78
CA VAL A 856 -15.98 10.94 24.98
C VAL A 856 -14.50 11.09 24.58
N LEU A 857 -14.03 10.30 23.60
CA LEU A 857 -12.65 10.39 23.11
C LEU A 857 -12.37 11.73 22.41
N GLN A 858 -13.30 12.22 21.59
CA GLN A 858 -13.15 13.53 20.94
C GLN A 858 -13.06 14.66 21.97
N GLN A 859 -13.91 14.65 23.00
CA GLN A 859 -13.85 15.59 24.10
C GLN A 859 -12.52 15.49 24.86
N ARG A 860 -12.02 14.28 25.07
CA ARG A 860 -10.74 14.05 25.76
C ARG A 860 -9.54 14.52 24.93
N ILE A 861 -9.58 14.31 23.61
CA ILE A 861 -8.57 14.84 22.67
C ILE A 861 -8.58 16.36 22.70
N GLN A 862 -9.75 17.00 22.61
CA GLN A 862 -9.88 18.45 22.70
C GLN A 862 -9.37 18.99 24.04
N TYR A 863 -9.67 18.31 25.14
CA TYR A 863 -9.14 18.66 26.47
C TYR A 863 -7.61 18.63 26.50
N TYR A 864 -6.98 17.57 25.98
CA TYR A 864 -5.52 17.48 25.94
C TYR A 864 -4.87 18.47 24.97
N ASP A 865 -5.49 18.69 23.81
CA ASP A 865 -5.01 19.63 22.79
C ASP A 865 -5.07 21.08 23.29
N SER A 866 -6.16 21.45 23.97
CA SER A 866 -6.34 22.78 24.54
C SER A 866 -5.61 23.01 25.86
N GLN A 867 -5.12 21.95 26.52
CA GLN A 867 -4.63 21.99 27.91
C GLN A 867 -5.59 22.72 28.87
N GLY A 868 -6.90 22.63 28.59
CA GLY A 868 -7.94 23.32 29.34
C GLY A 868 -8.18 22.72 30.73
N GLU A 869 -9.12 23.30 31.46
CA GLU A 869 -9.59 22.72 32.72
C GLU A 869 -10.39 21.43 32.46
N PRO A 870 -10.40 20.45 33.39
CA PRO A 870 -11.21 19.23 33.24
C PRO A 870 -12.70 19.58 33.12
N ASN A 871 -13.31 19.22 31.98
CA ASN A 871 -14.71 19.49 31.71
C ASN A 871 -15.63 18.53 32.47
N PHE A 872 -16.80 19.02 32.90
CA PHE A 872 -17.90 18.14 33.32
C PHE A 872 -18.39 17.35 32.09
N PRO A 873 -18.71 16.05 32.24
CA PRO A 873 -19.34 15.30 31.16
C PRO A 873 -20.67 16.00 30.79
N PRO A 874 -21.07 16.01 29.51
CA PRO A 874 -22.35 16.58 29.12
C PRO A 874 -23.46 15.92 29.94
N VAL A 875 -24.14 16.71 30.76
CA VAL A 875 -25.32 16.24 31.48
C VAL A 875 -26.38 16.02 30.43
N HIS A 876 -26.71 14.76 30.12
CA HIS A 876 -27.91 14.46 29.33
C HIS A 876 -29.11 15.06 30.07
N GLN A 877 -29.70 16.10 29.49
CA GLN A 877 -31.07 16.52 29.80
C GLN A 877 -32.06 15.51 29.27
#